data_AF-A0A521IU97-F1
#
_entry.id   AF-A0A521IU97-F1
#
_cell.length_a   1.000
_cell.length_b   1.000
_cell.length_c   1.000
_cell.angle_alpha   90.00
_cell.angle_beta   90.00
_cell.angle_gamma   90.00
#
_symmetry.space_group_name_H-M   'P 1'
#
loop_
_entity.id
_entity.type
_entity.pdbx_description
1 polymer ?
#
loop_
_entity_poly.entity_id
_entity_poly.type
_entity_poly.pdbx_seq_one_letter_code
_entity_poly.pdbx_strand_id
1 'polypeptide(L)'
;MKKSFKPKLSRFIVSLFFLGMLTSLASCKTNSDLITKTKMQQVKTKQKFNELVKEGNKSTNEYYDTIAGGDAVPESDTGAGTKGRDFTGTNEQVAGVSEADIIKTDGYQIYYLARERGALQVFDVADDKSITLSKSLTFADSYGIGMYLLPEYVVVISEKYEYVLLPEYEEFWLPGWFGYATTAITVIERTNHQVVYELNIKDNIIIDHRVIDNNLFLVGYEYITIDEEDPRPEISLLDGTETNIGYNDIYYFEDTPVHGMTKIIGLKLAADPQAITFNAKGFLGANYGYKQVYVSQTDLYLCDSNWLFTENSYYSTLTISQFELDLDKANINYVAAAIVDGSMLNQFSMDYYNGHLRVATTNIGVSWLFDEENYISTWSQVVINHLYVLKVNKRTKTFTLVGHLSEGLGKPNETIKSVRFLGDKAYIVTFETRDPLYIIDLSNPAKPVITGDIELPGYDVYQHPFGDSFVLGLGYSADDDGFTSGIKLTAYATSAGNEHEIQTYIVSTYRYESAENYWSYSYGFTEALWNHKAMLISVKDGVFAFPYFEYGFSCSYERDGDSYVSSDCQQSFSFNYQIYNIDFSRETPIAEPIKISHPAVEEYVYPINRSVLIEGVLYIFSTYHVSTYDLATKISTAPVYIA
;
A
#
# COMPACT_ATOMS: atom_id res chain seq x y z
N MET A 1 50.01 54.95 0.09
CA MET A 1 49.89 55.67 -1.20
C MET A 1 49.78 54.64 -2.33
N LYS A 2 48.73 54.77 -3.15
CA LYS A 2 48.29 54.00 -4.34
C LYS A 2 49.26 53.01 -5.03
N LYS A 3 48.72 51.84 -5.40
CA LYS A 3 48.82 51.15 -6.73
C LYS A 3 47.88 49.92 -6.71
N SER A 4 46.72 49.93 -7.38
CA SER A 4 46.48 49.59 -8.80
C SER A 4 46.86 48.16 -9.18
N PHE A 5 45.87 47.29 -9.43
CA PHE A 5 45.92 46.29 -10.51
C PHE A 5 44.54 46.09 -11.15
N LYS A 6 44.50 46.21 -12.48
CA LYS A 6 43.36 45.98 -13.38
C LYS A 6 43.14 44.47 -13.61
N PRO A 7 41.93 44.04 -14.01
CA PRO A 7 41.71 42.72 -14.59
C PRO A 7 42.05 42.73 -16.09
N LYS A 8 42.70 41.67 -16.60
CA LYS A 8 42.85 41.42 -18.04
C LYS A 8 41.85 40.36 -18.48
N LEU A 9 40.95 40.81 -19.34
CA LEU A 9 40.14 40.02 -20.28
C LEU A 9 41.06 39.29 -21.28
N SER A 10 40.75 38.03 -21.62
CA SER A 10 40.80 37.60 -23.02
C SER A 10 39.77 36.49 -23.27
N ARG A 11 38.79 36.84 -24.09
CA ARG A 11 37.86 35.93 -24.78
C ARG A 11 38.63 34.94 -25.67
N PHE A 12 38.16 33.70 -25.74
CA PHE A 12 38.18 32.93 -26.98
C PHE A 12 36.92 32.06 -27.06
N ILE A 13 35.96 32.51 -27.87
CA ILE A 13 34.94 31.67 -28.49
C ILE A 13 35.44 31.46 -29.91
N VAL A 14 35.77 30.23 -30.29
CA VAL A 14 35.63 29.74 -31.67
C VAL A 14 35.26 28.26 -31.60
N SER A 15 34.15 27.97 -32.25
CA SER A 15 33.52 26.68 -32.48
C SER A 15 34.44 25.67 -33.17
N LEU A 16 34.37 24.41 -32.75
CA LEU A 16 34.66 23.26 -33.60
C LEU A 16 33.56 22.20 -33.36
N PHE A 17 32.52 22.38 -34.16
CA PHE A 17 31.57 21.34 -34.58
C PHE A 17 32.36 20.23 -35.31
N PHE A 18 31.92 18.97 -35.13
CA PHE A 18 32.36 17.73 -35.80
C PHE A 18 33.82 17.30 -35.57
N LEU A 19 34.04 16.30 -34.71
CA LEU A 19 34.34 14.91 -35.12
C LEU A 19 34.59 14.05 -33.87
N GLY A 20 33.53 13.38 -33.41
CA GLY A 20 33.56 12.42 -32.30
C GLY A 20 32.28 11.60 -32.20
N MET A 21 31.46 11.55 -33.26
CA MET A 21 30.55 10.44 -33.49
C MET A 21 31.40 9.27 -33.97
N LEU A 22 31.76 8.37 -33.06
CA LEU A 22 31.82 6.93 -33.31
C LEU A 22 32.23 6.23 -32.01
N THR A 23 31.34 5.32 -31.59
CA THR A 23 31.52 4.22 -30.63
C THR A 23 31.62 4.57 -29.14
N SER A 24 30.49 4.95 -28.56
CA SER A 24 29.92 4.16 -27.45
C SER A 24 28.47 3.83 -27.78
N LEU A 25 28.32 2.99 -28.82
CA LEU A 25 27.24 2.01 -28.85
C LEU A 25 27.47 1.08 -27.65
N ALA A 26 27.15 1.56 -26.45
CA ALA A 26 26.78 0.69 -25.35
C ALA A 26 25.40 0.17 -25.76
N SER A 27 25.48 -0.86 -26.59
CA SER A 27 24.47 -1.85 -26.89
C SER A 27 23.20 -1.63 -26.08
N CYS A 28 22.19 -1.07 -26.74
CA CYS A 28 20.80 -1.41 -26.47
C CYS A 28 20.67 -2.91 -26.77
N LYS A 29 21.24 -3.73 -25.89
CA LYS A 29 21.04 -5.16 -25.86
C LYS A 29 19.62 -5.24 -25.34
N THR A 30 18.70 -5.55 -26.24
CA THR A 30 17.50 -6.31 -25.92
C THR A 30 17.96 -7.54 -25.14
N ASN A 31 18.14 -7.41 -23.83
CA ASN A 31 18.60 -8.50 -22.99
C ASN A 31 17.42 -9.45 -22.89
N SER A 32 17.46 -10.51 -23.70
CA SER A 32 16.58 -11.67 -23.58
C SER A 32 16.76 -12.43 -22.26
N ASP A 33 17.66 -11.97 -21.40
CA ASP A 33 18.00 -12.55 -20.10
C ASP A 33 17.20 -11.95 -18.94
N LEU A 34 16.21 -11.09 -19.21
CA LEU A 34 15.29 -10.50 -18.22
C LEU A 34 14.31 -11.51 -17.59
N ILE A 35 14.54 -12.82 -17.71
CA ILE A 35 13.69 -13.86 -17.11
C ILE A 35 14.58 -15.05 -16.70
N THR A 36 14.98 -15.09 -15.43
CA THR A 36 15.72 -16.22 -14.85
C THR A 36 14.80 -17.41 -14.63
N LYS A 37 15.31 -18.62 -14.89
CA LYS A 37 14.59 -19.88 -14.66
C LYS A 37 14.90 -20.42 -13.28
N THR A 38 14.00 -20.19 -12.32
CA THR A 38 14.15 -20.77 -10.98
C THR A 38 13.34 -22.05 -10.86
N LYS A 39 13.96 -23.15 -10.39
CA LYS A 39 13.26 -24.42 -10.15
C LYS A 39 12.82 -24.53 -8.70
N MET A 40 11.53 -24.79 -8.52
CA MET A 40 10.93 -25.03 -7.21
C MET A 40 10.94 -26.53 -6.88
N GLN A 41 11.36 -26.87 -5.66
CA GLN A 41 11.36 -28.23 -5.11
C GLN A 41 10.66 -28.28 -3.75
N GLN A 42 10.22 -29.47 -3.34
CA GLN A 42 9.73 -29.73 -1.98
C GLN A 42 10.89 -30.09 -1.05
N VAL A 43 10.81 -29.63 0.20
CA VAL A 43 11.80 -29.93 1.24
C VAL A 43 11.76 -31.41 1.64
N LYS A 44 10.56 -31.98 1.83
CA LYS A 44 10.27 -33.39 2.18
C LYS A 44 10.79 -33.90 3.53
N THR A 45 11.94 -33.43 4.02
CA THR A 45 12.56 -33.93 5.26
C THR A 45 13.15 -32.81 6.12
N LYS A 46 13.18 -33.03 7.44
CA LYS A 46 13.85 -32.14 8.41
C LYS A 46 15.33 -31.94 8.12
N GLN A 47 16.02 -32.98 7.67
CA GLN A 47 17.44 -32.88 7.32
C GLN A 47 17.66 -31.87 6.19
N LYS A 48 16.88 -31.97 5.11
CA LYS A 48 17.00 -31.05 3.98
C LYS A 48 16.63 -29.61 4.37
N PHE A 49 15.62 -29.43 5.21
CA PHE A 49 15.26 -28.13 5.77
C PHE A 49 16.46 -27.49 6.49
N ASN A 50 17.05 -28.21 7.43
CA ASN A 50 18.16 -27.72 8.24
C ASN A 50 19.42 -27.45 7.41
N GLU A 51 19.66 -28.22 6.34
CA GLU A 51 20.75 -27.97 5.39
C GLU A 51 20.56 -26.62 4.68
N LEU A 52 19.37 -26.36 4.13
CA LEU A 52 19.05 -25.12 3.41
C LEU A 52 19.18 -23.87 4.30
N VAL A 53 18.64 -23.94 5.52
CA VAL A 53 18.71 -22.82 6.48
C VAL A 53 20.16 -22.55 6.92
N LYS A 54 20.98 -23.59 7.10
CA LYS A 54 22.40 -23.44 7.43
C LYS A 54 23.22 -22.87 6.26
N GLU A 55 22.84 -23.18 5.03
CA GLU A 55 23.47 -22.60 3.83
C GLU A 55 23.14 -21.11 3.70
N GLY A 56 21.87 -20.73 3.86
CA GLY A 56 21.45 -19.32 3.83
C GLY A 56 22.08 -18.47 4.95
N ASN A 57 22.27 -19.03 6.15
CA ASN A 57 22.94 -18.31 7.24
C ASN A 57 24.46 -18.19 7.09
N LYS A 58 25.09 -18.84 6.11
CA LYS A 58 26.51 -18.61 5.78
C LYS A 58 26.70 -17.46 4.81
N SER A 59 25.67 -17.11 4.03
CA SER A 59 25.71 -16.00 3.07
C SER A 59 25.34 -14.64 3.69
N THR A 60 24.90 -14.60 4.96
CA THR A 60 24.45 -13.39 5.67
C THR A 60 25.54 -12.35 5.99
N ASN A 61 26.82 -12.61 5.66
CA ASN A 61 27.89 -11.61 5.81
C ASN A 61 27.88 -10.51 4.72
N GLU A 62 26.96 -10.55 3.76
CA GLU A 62 26.94 -9.62 2.60
C GLU A 62 25.61 -8.86 2.41
N TYR A 63 24.65 -8.95 3.33
CA TYR A 63 23.30 -8.42 3.11
C TYR A 63 22.82 -7.56 4.29
N TYR A 64 22.98 -6.24 4.18
CA TYR A 64 22.29 -5.26 5.01
C TYR A 64 21.30 -4.51 4.13
N ASP A 65 20.03 -4.49 4.53
CA ASP A 65 18.98 -3.77 3.81
C ASP A 65 18.35 -2.72 4.73
N THR A 66 18.18 -1.49 4.22
CA THR A 66 17.57 -0.36 4.92
C THR A 66 16.27 0.02 4.23
N ILE A 67 15.22 0.18 5.04
CA ILE A 67 13.82 0.38 4.66
C ILE A 67 13.62 1.74 3.98
N ALA A 68 12.92 1.75 2.85
CA ALA A 68 12.11 2.87 2.38
C ALA A 68 10.72 2.34 2.00
N GLY A 69 9.70 2.71 2.79
CA GLY A 69 8.31 2.31 2.60
C GLY A 69 7.68 3.02 1.40
N GLY A 70 6.94 2.25 0.60
CA GLY A 70 6.06 2.75 -0.45
C GLY A 70 4.61 2.42 -0.11
N ASP A 71 3.73 3.38 -0.36
CA ASP A 71 2.31 3.40 0.01
C ASP A 71 1.38 3.04 -1.17
N ALA A 72 0.16 2.56 -0.90
CA ALA A 72 -0.71 1.84 -1.85
C ALA A 72 -2.07 2.55 -2.16
N VAL A 73 -2.58 2.41 -3.41
CA VAL A 73 -3.63 3.16 -4.16
C VAL A 73 -4.55 2.36 -5.16
N PRO A 74 -5.83 2.02 -4.92
CA PRO A 74 -6.68 1.12 -5.72
C PRO A 74 -7.62 1.53 -6.81
N GLU A 75 -7.92 0.46 -7.55
CA GLU A 75 -9.06 0.30 -8.40
C GLU A 75 -10.41 0.45 -7.71
N SER A 76 -11.37 0.74 -8.57
CA SER A 76 -12.69 1.27 -8.27
C SER A 76 -13.71 0.31 -8.85
N ASP A 77 -14.56 -0.23 -7.99
CA ASP A 77 -15.67 -1.08 -8.39
C ASP A 77 -16.84 -0.25 -8.94
N THR A 78 -17.41 -0.71 -10.05
CA THR A 78 -18.78 -0.38 -10.45
C THR A 78 -19.66 -1.55 -10.00
N GLY A 79 -20.11 -1.49 -8.75
CA GLY A 79 -20.92 -2.55 -8.15
C GLY A 79 -22.17 -2.87 -8.96
N ALA A 80 -22.25 -4.11 -9.44
CA ALA A 80 -23.47 -4.67 -10.00
C ALA A 80 -24.44 -5.02 -8.86
N GLY A 81 -25.62 -4.39 -8.89
CA GLY A 81 -26.62 -4.48 -7.83
C GLY A 81 -27.08 -5.90 -7.51
N THR A 82 -26.93 -6.28 -6.25
CA THR A 82 -27.76 -7.29 -5.60
C THR A 82 -29.11 -6.66 -5.22
N LYS A 83 -30.20 -7.44 -5.27
CA LYS A 83 -31.51 -6.98 -4.79
C LYS A 83 -31.44 -6.75 -3.27
N GLY A 84 -31.43 -5.49 -2.84
CA GLY A 84 -31.33 -5.03 -1.45
C GLY A 84 -31.30 -3.49 -1.40
N ARG A 85 -31.08 -2.88 -0.22
CA ARG A 85 -30.83 -1.43 -0.11
C ARG A 85 -29.56 -1.04 -0.88
N ASP A 86 -29.54 0.16 -1.45
CA ASP A 86 -28.38 0.69 -2.17
C ASP A 86 -27.29 1.11 -1.16
N PHE A 87 -26.06 0.63 -1.31
CA PHE A 87 -24.95 1.02 -0.45
C PHE A 87 -23.61 1.01 -1.19
N THR A 88 -22.65 1.78 -0.71
CA THR A 88 -21.25 1.77 -1.17
C THR A 88 -20.37 1.18 -0.08
N GLY A 89 -19.66 0.10 -0.43
CA GLY A 89 -18.66 -0.54 0.42
C GLY A 89 -17.29 0.14 0.30
N THR A 90 -16.25 -0.67 0.46
CA THR A 90 -14.85 -0.23 0.44
C THR A 90 -14.27 -0.28 -0.98
N ASN A 91 -13.29 0.55 -1.28
CA ASN A 91 -12.66 0.63 -2.60
C ASN A 91 -11.72 -0.57 -2.85
N GLU A 92 -12.23 -1.61 -3.51
CA GLU A 92 -11.52 -2.88 -3.81
C GLU A 92 -10.67 -2.79 -5.09
N GLN A 93 -9.44 -3.35 -5.09
CA GLN A 93 -8.58 -3.34 -6.28
C GLN A 93 -9.12 -4.16 -7.46
N VAL A 94 -9.66 -5.35 -7.25
CA VAL A 94 -10.11 -6.22 -8.36
C VAL A 94 -11.54 -6.65 -8.11
N ALA A 95 -12.41 -6.43 -9.08
CA ALA A 95 -13.80 -6.87 -9.00
C ALA A 95 -13.88 -8.39 -8.70
N GLY A 96 -14.65 -8.75 -7.67
CA GLY A 96 -14.78 -10.13 -7.18
C GLY A 96 -13.67 -10.62 -6.25
N VAL A 97 -12.67 -9.79 -5.96
CA VAL A 97 -11.64 -10.04 -4.94
C VAL A 97 -11.85 -9.04 -3.81
N SER A 98 -12.36 -9.50 -2.68
CA SER A 98 -12.59 -8.62 -1.53
C SER A 98 -11.30 -8.41 -0.73
N GLU A 99 -11.10 -7.19 -0.26
CA GLU A 99 -10.07 -6.78 0.69
C GLU A 99 -10.68 -6.50 2.06
N ALA A 100 -9.91 -6.73 3.13
CA ALA A 100 -10.34 -6.37 4.46
C ALA A 100 -10.34 -4.85 4.64
N ASP A 101 -11.25 -4.33 5.47
CA ASP A 101 -11.21 -2.97 6.00
C ASP A 101 -11.76 -2.98 7.43
N ILE A 102 -11.69 -1.86 8.13
CA ILE A 102 -12.20 -1.70 9.49
C ILE A 102 -13.69 -1.37 9.53
N ILE A 103 -14.32 -1.10 8.39
CA ILE A 103 -15.77 -0.91 8.28
C ILE A 103 -16.30 -1.69 7.08
N LYS A 104 -17.44 -2.36 7.25
CA LYS A 104 -18.15 -3.08 6.18
C LYS A 104 -19.66 -2.99 6.43
N THR A 105 -20.46 -3.02 5.37
CA THR A 105 -21.93 -2.98 5.49
C THR A 105 -22.59 -3.81 4.41
N ASP A 106 -23.80 -4.29 4.69
CA ASP A 106 -24.72 -4.89 3.72
C ASP A 106 -25.96 -4.00 3.45
N GLY A 107 -25.92 -2.75 3.89
CA GLY A 107 -27.02 -1.78 3.81
C GLY A 107 -28.07 -1.88 4.93
N TYR A 108 -28.09 -2.97 5.70
CA TYR A 108 -28.97 -3.15 6.85
C TYR A 108 -28.21 -3.10 8.16
N GLN A 109 -26.97 -3.60 8.16
CA GLN A 109 -26.07 -3.58 9.30
C GLN A 109 -24.73 -2.97 8.89
N ILE A 110 -24.11 -2.26 9.83
CA ILE A 110 -22.75 -1.75 9.72
C ILE A 110 -21.90 -2.48 10.76
N TYR A 111 -20.85 -3.11 10.29
CA TYR A 111 -19.81 -3.70 11.12
C TYR A 111 -18.67 -2.71 11.18
N TYR A 112 -18.20 -2.40 12.39
CA TYR A 112 -17.11 -1.45 12.63
C TYR A 112 -16.11 -2.02 13.63
N LEU A 113 -14.85 -2.12 13.22
CA LEU A 113 -13.74 -2.56 14.04
C LEU A 113 -13.16 -1.34 14.77
N ALA A 114 -13.61 -1.11 16.00
CA ALA A 114 -13.10 -0.08 16.90
C ALA A 114 -11.73 -0.50 17.45
N ARG A 115 -10.69 -0.37 16.62
CA ARG A 115 -9.32 -0.88 16.87
C ARG A 115 -8.74 -0.41 18.19
N GLU A 116 -8.92 0.86 18.55
CA GLU A 116 -8.39 1.43 19.80
C GLU A 116 -9.09 0.87 21.05
N ARG A 117 -10.25 0.23 20.87
CA ARG A 117 -11.00 -0.47 21.93
C ARG A 117 -10.88 -1.99 21.85
N GLY A 118 -10.18 -2.52 20.83
CA GLY A 118 -10.09 -3.95 20.59
C GLY A 118 -11.45 -4.62 20.41
N ALA A 119 -12.40 -3.96 19.72
CA ALA A 119 -13.77 -4.44 19.62
C ALA A 119 -14.35 -4.38 18.20
N LEU A 120 -15.13 -5.40 17.84
CA LEU A 120 -16.05 -5.39 16.70
C LEU A 120 -17.43 -4.93 17.19
N GLN A 121 -17.91 -3.82 16.65
CA GLN A 121 -19.23 -3.27 16.91
C GLN A 121 -20.13 -3.52 15.71
N VAL A 122 -21.37 -3.91 15.96
CA VAL A 122 -22.41 -4.13 14.95
C VAL A 122 -23.53 -3.14 15.21
N PHE A 123 -23.93 -2.43 14.16
CA PHE A 123 -24.99 -1.43 14.19
C PHE A 123 -26.09 -1.83 13.24
N ASP A 124 -27.34 -1.70 13.66
CA ASP A 124 -28.51 -1.84 12.78
C ASP A 124 -28.88 -0.48 12.20
N VAL A 125 -29.25 -0.46 10.92
CA VAL A 125 -29.70 0.73 10.18
C VAL A 125 -31.19 0.59 9.85
N ALA A 126 -32.02 1.40 10.48
CA ALA A 126 -33.48 1.38 10.30
C ALA A 126 -33.93 2.01 8.96
N ASP A 127 -35.17 1.77 8.56
CA ASP A 127 -35.76 2.34 7.32
C ASP A 127 -35.84 3.88 7.37
N ASP A 128 -35.91 4.46 8.58
CA ASP A 128 -35.86 5.91 8.78
C ASP A 128 -34.42 6.46 8.80
N LYS A 129 -33.44 5.63 8.40
CA LYS A 129 -32.00 5.92 8.35
C LYS A 129 -31.34 6.09 9.71
N SER A 130 -32.05 5.90 10.83
CA SER A 130 -31.44 5.90 12.16
C SER A 130 -30.51 4.70 12.37
N ILE A 131 -29.49 4.89 13.22
CA ILE A 131 -28.48 3.87 13.52
C ILE A 131 -28.50 3.52 15.01
N THR A 132 -28.42 2.23 15.34
CA THR A 132 -28.38 1.74 16.72
C THR A 132 -27.33 0.65 16.91
N LEU A 133 -26.53 0.73 17.97
CA LEU A 133 -25.58 -0.33 18.34
C LEU A 133 -26.36 -1.58 18.78
N SER A 134 -26.20 -2.68 18.04
CA SER A 134 -26.89 -3.95 18.31
C SER A 134 -25.99 -4.97 19.02
N LYS A 135 -24.68 -4.96 18.75
CA LYS A 135 -23.72 -5.86 19.39
C LYS A 135 -22.33 -5.21 19.53
N SER A 136 -21.61 -5.59 20.59
CA SER A 136 -20.18 -5.31 20.74
C SER A 136 -19.47 -6.61 21.17
N LEU A 137 -18.39 -6.95 20.48
CA LEU A 137 -17.57 -8.14 20.71
C LEU A 137 -16.13 -7.67 20.97
N THR A 138 -15.59 -7.94 22.15
CA THR A 138 -14.21 -7.57 22.50
C THR A 138 -13.26 -8.73 22.24
N PHE A 139 -12.11 -8.44 21.68
CA PHE A 139 -11.03 -9.39 21.45
C PHE A 139 -9.89 -9.07 22.44
N ALA A 140 -9.75 -9.90 23.47
CA ALA A 140 -8.68 -9.73 24.45
C ALA A 140 -7.31 -9.93 23.79
N ASP A 141 -6.34 -9.11 24.18
CA ASP A 141 -4.93 -9.20 23.77
C ASP A 141 -4.71 -9.26 22.24
N SER A 142 -5.67 -8.72 21.47
CA SER A 142 -5.59 -8.68 20.01
C SER A 142 -5.78 -7.27 19.47
N TYR A 143 -5.01 -6.93 18.45
CA TYR A 143 -5.19 -5.74 17.66
C TYR A 143 -5.83 -6.11 16.32
N GLY A 144 -7.06 -5.64 16.09
CA GLY A 144 -7.79 -5.89 14.85
C GLY A 144 -7.20 -5.11 13.67
N ILE A 145 -6.80 -5.82 12.62
CA ILE A 145 -6.22 -5.23 11.40
C ILE A 145 -7.30 -4.86 10.40
N GLY A 146 -8.27 -5.75 10.21
CA GLY A 146 -9.38 -5.55 9.30
C GLY A 146 -10.36 -6.72 9.34
N MET A 147 -11.47 -6.59 8.61
CA MET A 147 -12.48 -7.62 8.51
C MET A 147 -13.09 -7.74 7.11
N TYR A 148 -13.66 -8.91 6.87
CA TYR A 148 -14.50 -9.23 5.73
C TYR A 148 -15.94 -9.43 6.16
N LEU A 149 -16.87 -9.00 5.32
CA LEU A 149 -18.29 -9.27 5.48
C LEU A 149 -18.73 -10.22 4.37
N LEU A 150 -19.10 -11.44 4.76
CA LEU A 150 -19.56 -12.52 3.90
C LEU A 150 -21.05 -12.81 4.15
N PRO A 151 -21.73 -13.61 3.32
CA PRO A 151 -23.14 -13.90 3.53
C PRO A 151 -23.41 -14.56 4.89
N GLU A 152 -22.59 -15.53 5.29
CA GLU A 152 -22.74 -16.27 6.54
C GLU A 152 -21.93 -15.70 7.71
N TYR A 153 -20.78 -15.07 7.42
CA TYR A 153 -19.77 -14.75 8.42
C TYR A 153 -19.27 -13.31 8.37
N VAL A 154 -18.83 -12.81 9.51
CA VAL A 154 -17.81 -11.77 9.60
C VAL A 154 -16.48 -12.46 9.90
N VAL A 155 -15.45 -12.16 9.12
CA VAL A 155 -14.10 -12.72 9.36
C VAL A 155 -13.19 -11.57 9.77
N VAL A 156 -12.66 -11.63 11.00
CA VAL A 156 -11.76 -10.63 11.56
C VAL A 156 -10.33 -11.15 11.51
N ILE A 157 -9.41 -10.31 11.01
CA ILE A 157 -7.98 -10.56 11.04
C ILE A 157 -7.39 -9.70 12.15
N SER A 158 -6.62 -10.31 13.04
CA SER A 158 -5.99 -9.62 14.18
C SER A 158 -4.58 -10.13 14.44
N GLU A 159 -3.79 -9.29 15.10
CA GLU A 159 -2.50 -9.67 15.69
C GLU A 159 -2.66 -9.84 17.19
N LYS A 160 -2.24 -11.00 17.70
CA LYS A 160 -2.15 -11.29 19.13
C LYS A 160 -0.70 -11.15 19.56
N TYR A 161 -0.48 -10.38 20.61
CA TYR A 161 0.85 -10.16 21.16
C TYR A 161 1.06 -11.03 22.39
N GLU A 162 1.99 -11.97 22.31
CA GLU A 162 2.49 -12.69 23.48
C GLU A 162 3.60 -11.87 24.12
N TYR A 163 3.32 -11.35 25.31
CA TYR A 163 4.26 -10.54 26.04
C TYR A 163 5.11 -11.41 26.97
N VAL A 164 6.38 -11.61 26.61
CA VAL A 164 7.35 -12.29 27.48
C VAL A 164 8.16 -11.26 28.27
N LEU A 165 8.13 -11.37 29.60
CA LEU A 165 9.03 -10.61 30.47
C LEU A 165 10.45 -11.16 30.30
N LEU A 166 11.37 -10.33 29.80
CA LEU A 166 12.79 -10.69 29.84
C LEU A 166 13.27 -10.81 31.30
N PRO A 167 14.19 -11.75 31.61
CA PRO A 167 14.86 -11.76 32.90
C PRO A 167 15.50 -10.39 33.14
N GLU A 168 15.34 -9.83 34.35
CA GLU A 168 15.96 -8.56 34.74
C GLU A 168 17.47 -8.60 34.44
N TYR A 169 17.90 -7.91 33.38
CA TYR A 169 19.30 -7.51 33.26
C TYR A 169 19.47 -6.26 34.12
N GLU A 170 20.20 -6.39 35.23
CA GLU A 170 20.45 -5.31 36.22
C GLU A 170 21.00 -3.99 35.60
N GLU A 171 21.45 -3.99 34.33
CA GLU A 171 22.02 -2.83 33.64
C GLU A 171 21.08 -2.08 32.69
N PHE A 172 19.90 -2.60 32.33
CA PHE A 172 18.97 -1.93 31.41
C PHE A 172 17.69 -1.47 32.11
N TRP A 173 17.54 -0.17 32.32
CA TRP A 173 16.40 0.48 33.02
C TRP A 173 15.08 0.49 32.22
N LEU A 174 14.88 -0.45 31.30
CA LEU A 174 13.60 -0.62 30.60
C LEU A 174 13.31 -2.12 30.49
N PRO A 175 12.17 -2.63 31.00
CA PRO A 175 11.72 -3.96 30.63
C PRO A 175 11.52 -3.96 29.12
N GLY A 176 12.40 -4.64 28.39
CA GLY A 176 12.23 -4.91 26.98
C GLY A 176 11.12 -5.94 26.84
N TRP A 177 10.02 -5.55 26.21
CA TRP A 177 8.99 -6.50 25.81
C TRP A 177 9.37 -7.00 24.42
N PHE A 178 9.48 -8.32 24.26
CA PHE A 178 9.69 -8.94 22.97
C PHE A 178 8.60 -10.00 22.79
N GLY A 179 7.84 -9.88 21.71
CA GLY A 179 6.78 -10.80 21.36
C GLY A 179 6.67 -10.85 19.85
N TYR A 180 6.67 -12.06 19.28
CA TYR A 180 6.33 -12.26 17.88
C TYR A 180 4.81 -12.24 17.75
N ALA A 181 4.30 -11.55 16.74
CA ALA A 181 2.86 -11.44 16.53
C ALA A 181 2.30 -12.78 16.02
N THR A 182 1.30 -13.31 16.72
CA THR A 182 0.48 -14.41 16.23
C THR A 182 -0.65 -13.81 15.40
N THR A 183 -0.78 -14.22 14.14
CA THR A 183 -1.91 -13.81 13.31
C THR A 183 -3.13 -14.67 13.63
N ALA A 184 -4.24 -14.07 14.03
CA ALA A 184 -5.50 -14.75 14.28
C ALA A 184 -6.55 -14.40 13.22
N ILE A 185 -7.15 -15.43 12.65
CA ILE A 185 -8.29 -15.37 11.74
C ILE A 185 -9.52 -15.85 12.52
N THR A 186 -10.35 -14.91 12.98
CA THR A 186 -11.53 -15.20 13.79
C THR A 186 -12.80 -15.13 12.92
N VAL A 187 -13.54 -16.23 12.84
CA VAL A 187 -14.78 -16.36 12.05
C VAL A 187 -15.99 -16.27 12.98
N ILE A 188 -16.88 -15.33 12.70
CA ILE A 188 -18.03 -14.96 13.53
C ILE A 188 -19.31 -15.15 12.73
N GLU A 189 -20.26 -15.91 13.25
CA GLU A 189 -21.58 -16.06 12.63
C GLU A 189 -22.37 -14.75 12.67
N ARG A 190 -22.94 -14.35 11.52
CA ARG A 190 -23.71 -13.10 11.43
C ARG A 190 -25.04 -13.14 12.18
N THR A 191 -25.65 -14.31 12.33
CA THR A 191 -26.99 -14.45 12.89
C THR A 191 -27.02 -14.37 14.42
N ASN A 192 -26.01 -14.93 15.09
CA ASN A 192 -25.94 -15.02 16.54
C ASN A 192 -24.69 -14.36 17.15
N HIS A 193 -23.79 -13.84 16.31
CA HIS A 193 -22.56 -13.17 16.70
C HIS A 193 -21.63 -14.03 17.58
N GLN A 194 -21.64 -15.35 17.39
CA GLN A 194 -20.72 -16.28 18.05
C GLN A 194 -19.47 -16.49 17.21
N VAL A 195 -18.32 -16.57 17.87
CA VAL A 195 -17.08 -17.07 17.26
C VAL A 195 -17.24 -18.57 17.06
N VAL A 196 -17.19 -19.03 15.81
CA VAL A 196 -17.42 -20.43 15.45
C VAL A 196 -16.16 -21.13 14.96
N TYR A 197 -15.14 -20.36 14.56
CA TYR A 197 -13.86 -20.87 14.13
C TYR A 197 -12.78 -19.82 14.39
N GLU A 198 -11.59 -20.26 14.74
CA GLU A 198 -10.41 -19.42 14.84
C GLU A 198 -9.18 -20.22 14.41
N LEU A 199 -8.34 -19.60 13.58
CA LEU A 199 -7.06 -20.14 13.16
C LEU A 199 -5.97 -19.15 13.54
N ASN A 200 -5.04 -19.57 14.38
CA ASN A 200 -3.91 -18.80 14.86
C ASN A 200 -2.64 -19.31 14.19
N ILE A 201 -1.88 -18.41 13.55
CA ILE A 201 -0.62 -18.71 12.87
C ILE A 201 0.48 -18.06 13.70
N LYS A 202 1.30 -18.90 14.34
CA LYS A 202 2.40 -18.43 15.17
C LYS A 202 3.48 -17.77 14.33
N ASP A 203 4.18 -16.80 14.94
CA ASP A 203 5.33 -16.10 14.36
C ASP A 203 5.06 -15.65 12.92
N ASN A 204 3.93 -14.96 12.72
CA ASN A 204 3.44 -14.61 11.39
C ASN A 204 3.28 -13.10 11.25
N ILE A 205 4.21 -12.49 10.52
CA ILE A 205 4.12 -11.12 10.06
C ILE A 205 3.21 -11.11 8.83
N ILE A 206 2.07 -10.43 8.91
CA ILE A 206 1.12 -10.39 7.80
C ILE A 206 1.70 -9.55 6.67
N ILE A 207 1.74 -10.11 5.46
CA ILE A 207 2.03 -9.36 4.24
C ILE A 207 0.72 -8.84 3.66
N ASP A 208 -0.22 -9.73 3.36
CA ASP A 208 -1.53 -9.36 2.87
C ASP A 208 -2.53 -10.52 2.89
N HIS A 209 -3.80 -10.25 2.61
CA HIS A 209 -4.87 -11.24 2.53
C HIS A 209 -6.02 -10.81 1.61
N ARG A 210 -6.70 -11.76 0.97
CA ARG A 210 -7.88 -11.51 0.12
C ARG A 210 -8.94 -12.58 0.32
N VAL A 211 -10.20 -12.21 0.11
CA VAL A 211 -11.30 -13.19 -0.01
C VAL A 211 -11.80 -13.24 -1.45
N ILE A 212 -11.87 -14.45 -2.01
CA ILE A 212 -12.56 -14.72 -3.28
C ILE A 212 -13.64 -15.76 -3.01
N ASP A 213 -14.88 -15.41 -3.34
CA ASP A 213 -16.09 -16.16 -2.94
C ASP A 213 -16.08 -16.43 -1.42
N ASN A 214 -16.01 -17.70 -1.03
CA ASN A 214 -15.94 -18.14 0.37
C ASN A 214 -14.54 -18.71 0.72
N ASN A 215 -13.48 -18.16 0.12
CA ASN A 215 -12.11 -18.58 0.36
C ASN A 215 -11.27 -17.37 0.78
N LEU A 216 -10.72 -17.41 1.99
CA LEU A 216 -9.72 -16.45 2.44
C LEU A 216 -8.33 -16.98 2.10
N PHE A 217 -7.52 -16.19 1.43
CA PHE A 217 -6.09 -16.45 1.24
C PHE A 217 -5.31 -15.40 2.02
N LEU A 218 -4.41 -15.85 2.90
CA LEU A 218 -3.53 -15.01 3.70
C LEU A 218 -2.08 -15.34 3.38
N VAL A 219 -1.29 -14.30 3.13
CA VAL A 219 0.16 -14.37 2.93
C VAL A 219 0.82 -13.73 4.13
N GLY A 220 1.71 -14.48 4.77
CA GLY A 220 2.52 -13.97 5.87
C GLY A 220 3.95 -14.46 5.79
N TYR A 221 4.78 -14.00 6.71
CA TYR A 221 6.20 -14.28 6.74
C TYR A 221 6.68 -14.60 8.14
N GLU A 222 7.71 -15.44 8.21
CA GLU A 222 8.39 -15.85 9.44
C GLU A 222 9.90 -15.87 9.23
N TYR A 223 10.64 -15.38 10.22
CA TYR A 223 12.08 -15.55 10.31
C TYR A 223 12.39 -16.96 10.84
N ILE A 224 13.26 -17.71 10.17
CA ILE A 224 13.60 -19.07 10.59
C ILE A 224 14.81 -19.03 11.51
N THR A 225 14.69 -19.64 12.70
CA THR A 225 15.81 -19.84 13.62
C THR A 225 16.40 -21.26 13.47
N ILE A 226 17.72 -21.41 13.67
CA ILE A 226 18.42 -22.69 13.43
C ILE A 226 18.27 -23.68 14.62
N ASP A 227 17.97 -23.16 15.81
CA ASP A 227 18.10 -23.89 17.07
C ASP A 227 16.76 -24.39 17.64
N GLU A 228 15.68 -24.25 16.89
CA GLU A 228 14.36 -24.75 17.31
C GLU A 228 14.25 -26.29 17.20
N GLU A 229 13.54 -26.88 18.18
CA GLU A 229 13.31 -28.31 18.22
C GLU A 229 12.46 -28.78 17.02
N ASP A 230 11.46 -28.01 16.61
CA ASP A 230 10.69 -28.21 15.38
C ASP A 230 10.50 -26.88 14.62
N PRO A 231 11.28 -26.61 13.56
CA PRO A 231 11.28 -25.31 12.88
C PRO A 231 10.14 -25.18 11.84
N ARG A 232 9.06 -25.93 12.02
CA ARG A 232 7.91 -25.91 11.12
C ARG A 232 6.89 -24.90 11.65
N PRO A 233 6.27 -24.08 10.77
CA PRO A 233 5.28 -23.12 11.22
C PRO A 233 4.12 -23.79 11.95
N GLU A 234 3.86 -23.29 13.16
CA GLU A 234 2.82 -23.78 14.06
C GLU A 234 1.49 -23.06 13.81
N ILE A 235 0.41 -23.84 13.82
CA ILE A 235 -0.96 -23.39 13.64
C ILE A 235 -1.81 -23.99 14.76
N SER A 236 -2.57 -23.15 15.47
CA SER A 236 -3.52 -23.59 16.48
C SER A 236 -4.95 -23.17 16.15
N LEU A 237 -5.91 -24.01 16.56
CA LEU A 237 -7.34 -23.80 16.32
C LEU A 237 -8.07 -23.40 17.61
N LEU A 238 -9.30 -22.90 17.44
CA LEU A 238 -10.18 -22.49 18.54
C LEU A 238 -10.39 -23.55 19.64
N ASP A 239 -10.38 -24.84 19.28
CA ASP A 239 -10.57 -25.95 20.22
C ASP A 239 -9.29 -26.38 20.97
N GLY A 240 -8.17 -25.67 20.73
CA GLY A 240 -6.86 -25.98 21.28
C GLY A 240 -6.07 -27.03 20.48
N THR A 241 -6.58 -27.47 19.33
CA THR A 241 -5.82 -28.34 18.43
C THR A 241 -4.64 -27.60 17.83
N GLU A 242 -3.44 -28.18 17.93
CA GLU A 242 -2.21 -27.67 17.33
C GLU A 242 -1.76 -28.57 16.17
N THR A 243 -1.24 -27.96 15.11
CA THR A 243 -0.66 -28.65 13.95
C THR A 243 0.43 -27.80 13.31
N ASN A 244 1.28 -28.44 12.48
CA ASN A 244 2.39 -27.76 11.81
C ASN A 244 2.28 -27.95 10.30
N ILE A 245 2.79 -26.98 9.52
CA ILE A 245 2.96 -27.16 8.08
C ILE A 245 3.95 -28.31 7.83
N GLY A 246 3.51 -29.38 7.17
CA GLY A 246 4.34 -30.56 6.92
C GLY A 246 5.48 -30.28 5.94
N TYR A 247 6.62 -30.99 6.06
CA TYR A 247 7.77 -30.81 5.15
C TYR A 247 7.46 -31.06 3.67
N ASN A 248 6.38 -31.78 3.35
CA ASN A 248 5.92 -31.97 1.96
C ASN A 248 5.22 -30.72 1.40
N ASP A 249 4.72 -29.85 2.29
CA ASP A 249 4.04 -28.60 1.96
C ASP A 249 4.97 -27.39 2.14
N ILE A 250 6.25 -27.64 2.42
CA ILE A 250 7.31 -26.64 2.41
C ILE A 250 8.12 -26.80 1.11
N TYR A 251 8.27 -25.70 0.40
CA TYR A 251 8.96 -25.60 -0.88
C TYR A 251 10.17 -24.67 -0.77
N TYR A 252 11.12 -24.83 -1.67
CA TYR A 252 12.26 -23.93 -1.82
C TYR A 252 12.62 -23.79 -3.29
N PHE A 253 13.38 -22.74 -3.59
CA PHE A 253 13.91 -22.47 -4.91
C PHE A 253 15.41 -22.80 -4.94
N GLU A 254 15.87 -23.58 -5.93
CA GLU A 254 17.26 -24.08 -5.98
C GLU A 254 18.32 -22.97 -5.92
N ASP A 255 18.03 -21.81 -6.51
CA ASP A 255 18.95 -20.69 -6.65
C ASP A 255 18.69 -19.54 -5.66
N THR A 256 17.86 -19.77 -4.63
CA THR A 256 17.47 -18.73 -3.67
C THR A 256 17.97 -19.08 -2.27
N PRO A 257 18.83 -18.24 -1.67
CA PRO A 257 19.23 -18.38 -0.27
C PRO A 257 18.01 -18.36 0.66
N VAL A 258 18.08 -19.16 1.74
CA VAL A 258 16.99 -19.27 2.72
C VAL A 258 17.28 -18.38 3.92
N HIS A 259 16.54 -17.28 4.02
CA HIS A 259 16.61 -16.31 5.13
C HIS A 259 15.32 -16.26 5.95
N GLY A 260 14.21 -16.77 5.40
CA GLY A 260 12.99 -17.02 6.14
C GLY A 260 11.99 -17.82 5.32
N MET A 261 10.73 -17.79 5.76
CA MET A 261 9.63 -18.52 5.14
C MET A 261 8.47 -17.59 4.85
N THR A 262 8.01 -17.58 3.60
CA THR A 262 6.69 -17.06 3.27
C THR A 262 5.65 -18.16 3.45
N LYS A 263 4.57 -17.88 4.18
CA LYS A 263 3.45 -18.79 4.45
C LYS A 263 2.26 -18.32 3.64
N ILE A 264 1.61 -19.23 2.90
CA ILE A 264 0.34 -18.96 2.24
C ILE A 264 -0.70 -19.91 2.80
N ILE A 265 -1.70 -19.35 3.46
CA ILE A 265 -2.81 -20.05 4.10
C ILE A 265 -4.07 -19.80 3.30
N GLY A 266 -4.75 -20.85 2.86
CA GLY A 266 -6.08 -20.77 2.28
C GLY A 266 -7.11 -21.39 3.22
N LEU A 267 -8.13 -20.62 3.59
CA LEU A 267 -9.20 -21.02 4.50
C LEU A 267 -10.52 -21.09 3.72
N LYS A 268 -11.12 -22.27 3.66
CA LYS A 268 -12.42 -22.55 3.05
C LYS A 268 -13.54 -22.28 4.05
N LEU A 269 -14.30 -21.21 3.83
CA LEU A 269 -15.39 -20.77 4.69
C LEU A 269 -16.70 -21.45 4.27
N ALA A 270 -16.85 -22.73 4.64
CA ALA A 270 -18.08 -23.47 4.40
C ALA A 270 -19.24 -22.90 5.23
N ALA A 271 -20.48 -22.99 4.74
CA ALA A 271 -21.67 -22.50 5.45
C ALA A 271 -21.99 -23.26 6.75
N ASP A 272 -21.56 -24.52 6.85
CA ASP A 272 -21.51 -25.25 8.12
C ASP A 272 -20.16 -24.97 8.78
N PRO A 273 -20.10 -24.33 9.96
CA PRO A 273 -18.85 -24.03 10.64
C PRO A 273 -17.97 -25.26 10.91
N GLN A 274 -18.58 -26.44 11.08
CA GLN A 274 -17.84 -27.68 11.31
C GLN A 274 -17.16 -28.22 10.04
N ALA A 275 -17.51 -27.69 8.87
CA ALA A 275 -16.91 -28.03 7.59
C ALA A 275 -15.86 -27.00 7.12
N ILE A 276 -15.56 -25.98 7.93
CA ILE A 276 -14.46 -25.04 7.67
C ILE A 276 -13.14 -25.82 7.70
N THR A 277 -12.33 -25.63 6.67
CA THR A 277 -11.05 -26.32 6.51
C THR A 277 -10.00 -25.35 5.97
N PHE A 278 -8.72 -25.66 6.16
CA PHE A 278 -7.64 -24.86 5.62
C PHE A 278 -6.58 -25.71 4.93
N ASN A 279 -5.84 -25.09 4.02
CA ASN A 279 -4.58 -25.58 3.50
C ASN A 279 -3.49 -24.55 3.77
N ALA A 280 -2.28 -25.03 4.04
CA ALA A 280 -1.14 -24.18 4.37
C ALA A 280 0.09 -24.66 3.61
N LYS A 281 0.82 -23.73 3.00
CA LYS A 281 2.09 -24.01 2.31
C LYS A 281 3.16 -23.01 2.73
N GLY A 282 4.37 -23.51 2.90
CA GLY A 282 5.56 -22.71 3.20
C GLY A 282 6.49 -22.61 1.99
N PHE A 283 7.09 -21.45 1.79
CA PHE A 283 8.07 -21.19 0.73
C PHE A 283 9.32 -20.58 1.35
N LEU A 284 10.39 -21.36 1.39
CA LEU A 284 11.72 -20.93 1.81
C LEU A 284 12.32 -20.01 0.75
N GLY A 285 12.89 -18.89 1.18
CA GLY A 285 13.53 -17.96 0.27
C GLY A 285 14.12 -16.74 0.95
N ALA A 286 14.28 -15.68 0.15
CA ALA A 286 14.83 -14.41 0.57
C ALA A 286 14.07 -13.80 1.77
N ASN A 287 14.73 -12.83 2.42
CA ASN A 287 14.30 -12.23 3.67
C ASN A 287 12.91 -11.56 3.56
N TYR A 288 12.39 -10.99 4.65
CA TYR A 288 11.20 -10.12 4.68
C TYR A 288 11.41 -8.81 3.88
N GLY A 289 12.14 -8.84 2.76
CA GLY A 289 12.22 -7.72 1.85
C GLY A 289 10.83 -7.22 1.47
N TYR A 290 10.79 -6.10 0.74
CA TYR A 290 9.52 -5.47 0.36
C TYR A 290 8.69 -6.41 -0.54
N LYS A 291 7.81 -7.18 0.10
CA LYS A 291 6.90 -8.17 -0.50
C LYS A 291 5.54 -7.55 -0.69
N GLN A 292 4.98 -7.75 -1.86
CA GLN A 292 3.64 -7.31 -2.21
C GLN A 292 2.84 -8.43 -2.84
N VAL A 293 1.53 -8.30 -2.76
CA VAL A 293 0.60 -9.28 -3.31
C VAL A 293 -0.31 -8.56 -4.30
N TYR A 294 -0.45 -9.12 -5.50
CA TYR A 294 -1.53 -8.81 -6.42
C TYR A 294 -2.40 -10.06 -6.58
N VAL A 295 -3.72 -9.91 -6.51
CA VAL A 295 -4.65 -11.05 -6.60
C VAL A 295 -5.73 -10.76 -7.62
N SER A 296 -5.92 -11.70 -8.53
CA SER A 296 -7.06 -11.79 -9.43
C SER A 296 -8.04 -12.85 -8.92
N GLN A 297 -9.18 -13.02 -9.58
CA GLN A 297 -10.16 -14.05 -9.19
C GLN A 297 -9.60 -15.49 -9.25
N THR A 298 -8.53 -15.73 -10.02
CA THR A 298 -7.99 -17.09 -10.25
C THR A 298 -6.54 -17.26 -9.84
N ASP A 299 -5.80 -16.17 -9.64
CA ASP A 299 -4.35 -16.21 -9.45
C ASP A 299 -3.89 -15.19 -8.40
N LEU A 300 -2.93 -15.60 -7.58
CA LEU A 300 -2.18 -14.77 -6.65
C LEU A 300 -0.75 -14.61 -7.17
N TYR A 301 -0.25 -13.38 -7.17
CA TYR A 301 1.10 -13.01 -7.54
C TYR A 301 1.81 -12.46 -6.30
N LEU A 302 2.88 -13.13 -5.90
CA LEU A 302 3.77 -12.69 -4.83
C LEU A 302 4.99 -12.02 -5.46
N CYS A 303 5.26 -10.79 -5.06
CA CYS A 303 6.23 -9.92 -5.70
C CYS A 303 7.26 -9.45 -4.67
N ASP A 304 8.52 -9.84 -4.84
CA ASP A 304 9.63 -9.59 -3.92
C ASP A 304 10.59 -8.56 -4.53
N SER A 305 10.68 -7.37 -3.95
CA SER A 305 11.68 -6.38 -4.38
C SER A 305 13.01 -6.64 -3.66
N ASN A 306 14.07 -6.87 -4.43
CA ASN A 306 15.39 -7.28 -3.94
C ASN A 306 16.42 -6.21 -4.29
N TRP A 307 17.26 -5.84 -3.32
CA TRP A 307 18.41 -4.96 -3.51
C TRP A 307 19.69 -5.78 -3.55
N LEU A 308 20.35 -5.78 -4.71
CA LEU A 308 21.54 -6.58 -4.95
C LEU A 308 22.77 -5.70 -4.85
N PHE A 309 23.61 -5.99 -3.86
CA PHE A 309 24.88 -5.31 -3.64
C PHE A 309 26.03 -6.10 -4.27
N THR A 310 26.95 -5.36 -4.86
CA THR A 310 28.24 -5.83 -5.36
C THR A 310 29.32 -4.98 -4.71
N GLU A 311 30.60 -5.32 -4.93
CA GLU A 311 31.73 -4.55 -4.38
C GLU A 311 31.63 -3.04 -4.64
N ASN A 312 31.20 -2.66 -5.86
CA ASN A 312 31.23 -1.29 -6.36
C ASN A 312 29.88 -0.75 -6.83
N SER A 313 28.77 -1.45 -6.58
CA SER A 313 27.44 -1.00 -7.01
C SER A 313 26.31 -1.69 -6.27
N TYR A 314 25.14 -1.07 -6.26
CA TYR A 314 23.88 -1.74 -5.95
C TYR A 314 22.82 -1.45 -7.02
N TYR A 315 21.87 -2.37 -7.19
CA TYR A 315 20.72 -2.24 -8.09
C TYR A 315 19.53 -3.04 -7.55
N SER A 316 18.32 -2.78 -8.07
CA SER A 316 17.10 -3.50 -7.65
C SER A 316 16.54 -4.43 -8.72
N THR A 317 15.91 -5.52 -8.26
CA THR A 317 15.16 -6.47 -9.09
C THR A 317 13.86 -6.88 -8.42
N LEU A 318 12.85 -7.26 -9.21
CA LEU A 318 11.56 -7.72 -8.72
C LEU A 318 11.36 -9.19 -9.11
N THR A 319 11.26 -10.06 -8.11
CA THR A 319 10.89 -11.46 -8.31
C THR A 319 9.38 -11.62 -8.22
N ILE A 320 8.74 -12.10 -9.30
CA ILE A 320 7.30 -12.33 -9.38
C ILE A 320 7.05 -13.83 -9.38
N SER A 321 6.27 -14.33 -8.43
CA SER A 321 5.84 -15.72 -8.34
C SER A 321 4.31 -15.83 -8.47
N GLN A 322 3.84 -16.57 -9.47
CA GLN A 322 2.42 -16.80 -9.70
C GLN A 322 1.96 -18.12 -9.09
N PHE A 323 0.82 -18.06 -8.42
CA PHE A 323 0.09 -19.18 -7.85
C PHE A 323 -1.36 -19.18 -8.35
N GLU A 324 -1.79 -20.28 -8.95
CA GLU A 324 -3.20 -20.51 -9.31
C GLU A 324 -3.97 -20.89 -8.05
N LEU A 325 -5.15 -20.29 -7.87
CA LEU A 325 -6.02 -20.50 -6.72
C LEU A 325 -7.00 -21.65 -6.99
N ASP A 326 -6.91 -22.71 -6.20
CA ASP A 326 -7.91 -23.78 -6.12
C ASP A 326 -8.98 -23.36 -5.11
N LEU A 327 -10.04 -22.73 -5.61
CA LEU A 327 -11.15 -22.22 -4.81
C LEU A 327 -12.05 -23.34 -4.24
N ASP A 328 -11.95 -24.58 -4.71
CA ASP A 328 -12.71 -25.69 -4.14
C ASP A 328 -12.10 -26.15 -2.81
N LYS A 329 -10.77 -26.16 -2.76
CA LYS A 329 -10.01 -26.62 -1.58
C LYS A 329 -9.43 -25.48 -0.75
N ALA A 330 -9.56 -24.23 -1.18
CA ALA A 330 -8.79 -23.11 -0.65
C ALA A 330 -7.28 -23.44 -0.63
N ASN A 331 -6.73 -23.86 -1.77
CA ASN A 331 -5.33 -24.22 -1.92
C ASN A 331 -4.68 -23.41 -3.04
N ILE A 332 -3.35 -23.38 -3.08
CA ILE A 332 -2.59 -22.67 -4.11
C ILE A 332 -1.72 -23.64 -4.91
N ASN A 333 -1.50 -23.37 -6.19
CA ASN A 333 -0.64 -24.19 -7.05
C ASN A 333 0.36 -23.30 -7.77
N TYR A 334 1.66 -23.57 -7.58
CA TYR A 334 2.70 -22.79 -8.26
C TYR A 334 2.63 -22.95 -9.79
N VAL A 335 2.59 -21.81 -10.49
CA VAL A 335 2.47 -21.75 -11.95
C VAL A 335 3.80 -21.40 -12.59
N ALA A 336 4.37 -20.25 -12.24
CA ALA A 336 5.54 -19.69 -12.88
C ALA A 336 6.21 -18.63 -12.01
N ALA A 337 7.47 -18.30 -12.32
CA ALA A 337 8.14 -17.12 -11.80
C ALA A 337 8.88 -16.33 -12.89
N ALA A 338 9.17 -15.07 -12.59
CA ALA A 338 10.03 -14.18 -13.39
C ALA A 338 10.81 -13.25 -12.47
N ILE A 339 11.92 -12.72 -12.97
CA ILE A 339 12.68 -11.65 -12.32
C ILE A 339 12.78 -10.52 -13.33
N VAL A 340 12.32 -9.33 -13.00
CA VAL A 340 12.45 -8.14 -13.86
C VAL A 340 13.30 -7.07 -13.17
N ASP A 341 13.84 -6.12 -13.91
CA ASP A 341 14.64 -5.04 -13.32
C ASP A 341 13.75 -4.05 -12.57
N GLY A 342 14.30 -3.52 -11.47
CA GLY A 342 13.65 -2.54 -10.61
C GLY A 342 12.80 -3.13 -9.49
N SER A 343 12.29 -2.27 -8.63
CA SER A 343 11.32 -2.59 -7.58
C SER A 343 9.94 -2.03 -7.94
N MET A 344 8.88 -2.70 -7.48
CA MET A 344 7.53 -2.17 -7.64
C MET A 344 7.20 -1.17 -6.54
N LEU A 345 6.35 -0.20 -6.85
CA LEU A 345 5.92 0.80 -5.86
C LEU A 345 4.89 0.21 -4.90
N ASN A 346 3.82 -0.36 -5.43
CA ASN A 346 2.69 -0.91 -4.67
C ASN A 346 1.93 -1.93 -5.51
N GLN A 347 0.92 -2.59 -4.92
CA GLN A 347 0.09 -3.57 -5.63
C GLN A 347 -0.55 -3.07 -6.94
N PHE A 348 -0.60 -1.76 -7.16
CA PHE A 348 -1.17 -1.10 -8.35
C PHE A 348 -0.18 -0.83 -9.45
N SER A 349 1.10 -1.04 -9.13
CA SER A 349 2.15 -1.23 -10.13
C SER A 349 1.99 -2.54 -10.89
N MET A 350 0.92 -3.31 -10.66
CA MET A 350 0.64 -4.55 -11.36
C MET A 350 -0.85 -4.71 -11.64
N ASP A 351 -1.18 -5.30 -12.80
CA ASP A 351 -2.51 -5.83 -13.06
C ASP A 351 -2.48 -7.01 -14.03
N TYR A 352 -3.61 -7.72 -14.16
CA TYR A 352 -3.81 -8.77 -15.14
C TYR A 352 -4.94 -8.41 -16.09
N TYR A 353 -4.61 -8.22 -17.37
CA TYR A 353 -5.57 -7.80 -18.37
C TYR A 353 -5.39 -8.55 -19.69
N ASN A 354 -6.49 -9.07 -20.24
CA ASN A 354 -6.52 -9.77 -21.53
C ASN A 354 -5.40 -10.83 -21.71
N GLY A 355 -5.12 -11.60 -20.67
CA GLY A 355 -4.13 -12.68 -20.70
C GLY A 355 -2.67 -12.26 -20.46
N HIS A 356 -2.44 -11.00 -20.09
CA HIS A 356 -1.12 -10.44 -19.85
C HIS A 356 -1.03 -9.89 -18.43
N LEU A 357 0.10 -10.16 -17.76
CA LEU A 357 0.47 -9.49 -16.54
C LEU A 357 1.24 -8.22 -16.91
N ARG A 358 0.78 -7.06 -16.46
CA ARG A 358 1.47 -5.78 -16.71
C ARG A 358 2.08 -5.29 -15.41
N VAL A 359 3.32 -4.81 -15.47
CA VAL A 359 4.10 -4.49 -14.28
C VAL A 359 4.91 -3.22 -14.49
N ALA A 360 4.76 -2.25 -13.61
CA ALA A 360 5.54 -1.04 -13.59
C ALA A 360 6.58 -1.10 -12.45
N THR A 361 7.83 -0.73 -12.73
CA THR A 361 8.91 -0.76 -11.74
C THR A 361 9.83 0.45 -11.88
N THR A 362 10.53 0.78 -10.80
CA THR A 362 11.64 1.74 -10.81
C THR A 362 12.93 1.00 -10.49
N ASN A 363 13.91 1.07 -11.38
CA ASN A 363 15.27 0.59 -11.13
C ASN A 363 16.16 1.76 -10.72
N ILE A 364 16.76 1.67 -9.53
CA ILE A 364 17.76 2.63 -9.04
C ILE A 364 19.09 1.89 -8.97
N GLY A 365 19.96 2.17 -9.93
CA GLY A 365 21.32 1.64 -9.96
C GLY A 365 22.31 2.71 -9.48
N VAL A 366 23.11 2.39 -8.47
CA VAL A 366 24.19 3.27 -7.99
C VAL A 366 25.51 2.52 -8.10
N SER A 367 26.54 3.18 -8.64
CA SER A 367 27.90 2.64 -8.71
C SER A 367 28.90 3.64 -8.16
N TRP A 368 29.95 3.15 -7.49
CA TRP A 368 31.02 3.96 -6.90
C TRP A 368 32.41 3.41 -7.23
N LEU A 369 33.42 4.28 -7.16
CA LEU A 369 34.83 3.91 -7.30
C LEU A 369 35.58 4.25 -6.02
N PHE A 370 36.48 3.36 -5.60
CA PHE A 370 37.36 3.58 -4.46
C PHE A 370 38.69 4.23 -4.89
N ASP A 371 39.26 5.09 -4.04
CA ASP A 371 40.63 5.60 -4.19
C ASP A 371 41.66 4.61 -3.60
N GLU A 372 42.95 4.99 -3.67
CA GLU A 372 44.07 4.17 -3.16
C GLU A 372 44.03 3.97 -1.63
N GLU A 373 43.27 4.79 -0.89
CA GLU A 373 43.08 4.70 0.56
C GLU A 373 41.76 3.98 0.93
N ASN A 374 41.06 3.39 -0.05
CA ASN A 374 39.76 2.73 0.07
C ASN A 374 38.59 3.65 0.46
N TYR A 375 38.65 4.94 0.15
CA TYR A 375 37.51 5.84 0.26
C TYR A 375 36.74 5.94 -1.06
N ILE A 376 35.42 6.14 -0.99
CA ILE A 376 34.59 6.41 -2.17
C ILE A 376 35.03 7.75 -2.78
N SER A 377 35.63 7.67 -3.96
CA SER A 377 36.17 8.81 -4.70
C SER A 377 35.13 9.48 -5.60
N THR A 378 34.24 8.69 -6.19
CA THR A 378 33.14 9.15 -7.03
C THR A 378 32.02 8.13 -7.04
N TRP A 379 30.80 8.58 -7.32
CA TRP A 379 29.63 7.74 -7.50
C TRP A 379 28.76 8.28 -8.63
N SER A 380 27.94 7.40 -9.20
CA SER A 380 26.93 7.73 -10.20
C SER A 380 25.65 6.97 -9.90
N GLN A 381 24.51 7.63 -10.10
CA GLN A 381 23.19 7.03 -10.00
C GLN A 381 22.48 7.08 -11.36
N VAL A 382 21.75 6.02 -11.65
CA VAL A 382 20.88 5.90 -12.82
C VAL A 382 19.52 5.41 -12.34
N VAL A 383 18.48 6.17 -12.66
CA VAL A 383 17.09 5.80 -12.40
C VAL A 383 16.42 5.49 -13.73
N ILE A 384 15.79 4.32 -13.83
CA ILE A 384 15.05 3.90 -15.02
C ILE A 384 13.68 3.39 -14.58
N ASN A 385 12.61 3.97 -15.13
CA ASN A 385 11.26 3.46 -14.95
C ASN A 385 10.94 2.48 -16.07
N HIS A 386 10.29 1.37 -15.73
CA HIS A 386 9.94 0.31 -16.67
C HIS A 386 8.44 0.03 -16.61
N LEU A 387 7.85 -0.28 -17.76
CA LEU A 387 6.56 -0.93 -17.88
C LEU A 387 6.75 -2.22 -18.71
N TYR A 388 6.54 -3.36 -18.06
CA TYR A 388 6.62 -4.69 -18.66
C TYR A 388 5.23 -5.22 -18.97
N VAL A 389 5.09 -5.89 -20.10
CA VAL A 389 3.93 -6.71 -20.45
C VAL A 389 4.41 -8.16 -20.59
N LEU A 390 3.97 -9.01 -19.68
CA LEU A 390 4.43 -10.38 -19.52
C LEU A 390 3.31 -11.37 -19.84
N LYS A 391 3.67 -12.51 -20.41
CA LYS A 391 2.75 -13.63 -20.65
C LYS A 391 3.28 -14.91 -20.04
N VAL A 392 2.45 -15.57 -19.24
CA VAL A 392 2.80 -16.83 -18.59
C VAL A 392 2.98 -17.95 -19.61
N ASN A 393 4.02 -18.76 -19.40
CA ASN A 393 4.24 -20.03 -20.07
C ASN A 393 4.17 -21.17 -19.04
N LYS A 394 2.96 -21.72 -18.85
CA LYS A 394 2.70 -22.80 -17.88
C LYS A 394 3.55 -24.06 -18.12
N ARG A 395 4.01 -24.31 -19.36
CA ARG A 395 4.84 -25.49 -19.69
C ARG A 395 6.25 -25.35 -19.15
N THR A 396 6.86 -24.17 -19.32
CA THR A 396 8.22 -23.90 -18.85
C THR A 396 8.26 -23.38 -17.42
N LYS A 397 7.09 -23.05 -16.84
CA LYS A 397 6.94 -22.40 -15.53
C LYS A 397 7.67 -21.06 -15.46
N THR A 398 7.61 -20.30 -16.54
CA THR A 398 8.25 -18.98 -16.65
C THR A 398 7.26 -17.98 -17.25
N PHE A 399 7.61 -16.70 -17.22
CA PHE A 399 6.96 -15.72 -18.09
C PHE A 399 7.74 -15.56 -19.41
N THR A 400 7.14 -14.86 -20.35
CA THR A 400 7.75 -14.39 -21.60
C THR A 400 7.45 -12.90 -21.72
N LEU A 401 8.47 -12.12 -22.09
CA LEU A 401 8.31 -10.69 -22.33
C LEU A 401 7.58 -10.47 -23.66
N VAL A 402 6.43 -9.80 -23.62
CA VAL A 402 5.60 -9.48 -24.79
C VAL A 402 5.87 -8.05 -25.26
N GLY A 403 5.91 -7.11 -24.33
CA GLY A 403 6.18 -5.70 -24.58
C GLY A 403 6.93 -5.06 -23.42
N HIS A 404 7.65 -3.99 -23.70
CA HIS A 404 8.42 -3.23 -22.72
C HIS A 404 8.47 -1.76 -23.13
N LEU A 405 8.34 -0.87 -22.16
CA LEU A 405 8.52 0.57 -22.31
C LEU A 405 9.40 1.07 -21.16
N SER A 406 10.43 1.82 -21.50
CA SER A 406 11.29 2.53 -20.54
C SER A 406 11.79 3.85 -21.10
N GLU A 407 11.96 3.94 -22.42
CA GLU A 407 12.31 5.19 -23.09
C GLU A 407 11.17 6.20 -22.96
N GLY A 408 11.48 7.38 -22.41
CA GLY A 408 10.53 8.48 -22.23
C GLY A 408 9.62 8.39 -21.00
N LEU A 409 9.73 7.32 -20.20
CA LEU A 409 8.94 7.16 -18.98
C LEU A 409 9.64 7.80 -17.78
N GLY A 410 9.32 9.05 -17.49
CA GLY A 410 9.96 9.87 -16.47
C GLY A 410 11.17 10.64 -16.98
N LYS A 411 11.44 11.79 -16.34
CA LYS A 411 12.66 12.57 -16.56
C LYS A 411 13.84 11.94 -15.81
N PRO A 412 15.10 12.33 -16.10
CA PRO A 412 16.25 11.82 -15.35
C PRO A 412 16.06 11.95 -13.84
N ASN A 413 16.39 10.89 -13.09
CA ASN A 413 16.24 10.78 -11.63
C ASN A 413 14.81 10.69 -11.08
N GLU A 414 13.76 10.75 -11.92
CA GLU A 414 12.39 10.58 -11.44
C GLU A 414 12.06 9.11 -11.19
N THR A 415 11.39 8.86 -10.06
CA THR A 415 10.87 7.55 -9.68
C THR A 415 9.36 7.52 -9.83
N ILE A 416 8.78 6.35 -10.08
CA ILE A 416 7.32 6.17 -10.10
C ILE A 416 6.74 6.50 -8.72
N LYS A 417 5.74 7.39 -8.66
CA LYS A 417 4.97 7.67 -7.43
C LYS A 417 3.54 7.17 -7.47
N SER A 418 3.03 6.84 -8.65
CA SER A 418 1.73 6.20 -8.77
C SER A 418 1.56 5.51 -10.12
N VAL A 419 0.75 4.46 -10.13
CA VAL A 419 0.44 3.65 -11.31
C VAL A 419 -1.03 3.29 -11.27
N ARG A 420 -1.70 3.44 -12.40
CA ARG A 420 -3.08 3.00 -12.58
C ARG A 420 -3.28 2.37 -13.96
N PHE A 421 -3.59 1.09 -13.98
CA PHE A 421 -4.07 0.42 -15.19
C PHE A 421 -5.59 0.64 -15.35
N LEU A 422 -6.04 0.84 -16.58
CA LEU A 422 -7.45 0.96 -16.92
C LEU A 422 -7.70 0.43 -18.34
N GLY A 423 -8.15 -0.82 -18.44
CA GLY A 423 -8.37 -1.46 -19.73
C GLY A 423 -7.12 -1.39 -20.61
N ASP A 424 -7.23 -0.79 -21.79
CA ASP A 424 -6.14 -0.58 -22.74
C ASP A 424 -5.24 0.63 -22.41
N LYS A 425 -5.33 1.23 -21.23
CA LYS A 425 -4.49 2.36 -20.82
C LYS A 425 -3.73 2.09 -19.52
N ALA A 426 -2.61 2.78 -19.34
CA ALA A 426 -1.99 2.98 -18.04
C ALA A 426 -1.71 4.47 -17.80
N TYR A 427 -1.91 4.90 -16.57
CA TYR A 427 -1.54 6.22 -16.06
C TYR A 427 -0.37 6.03 -15.10
N ILE A 428 0.76 6.68 -15.36
CA ILE A 428 1.95 6.55 -14.51
C ILE A 428 2.41 7.95 -14.15
N VAL A 429 2.55 8.19 -12.85
CA VAL A 429 3.08 9.42 -12.28
C VAL A 429 4.54 9.19 -11.93
N THR A 430 5.42 10.12 -12.32
CA THR A 430 6.82 10.15 -11.86
C THR A 430 7.13 11.51 -11.25
N PHE A 431 8.05 11.57 -10.29
CA PHE A 431 8.32 12.85 -9.61
C PHE A 431 9.77 12.98 -9.10
N GLU A 432 10.37 14.15 -9.36
CA GLU A 432 11.56 14.67 -8.66
C GLU A 432 11.27 16.08 -8.10
N THR A 433 10.68 16.97 -8.91
CA THR A 433 10.25 18.34 -8.52
C THR A 433 8.91 18.77 -9.10
N ARG A 434 8.57 18.30 -10.31
CA ARG A 434 7.24 18.42 -10.95
C ARG A 434 6.81 17.05 -11.44
N ASP A 435 5.50 16.82 -11.51
CA ASP A 435 4.91 15.53 -11.89
C ASP A 435 4.42 15.56 -13.34
N PRO A 436 5.03 14.82 -14.27
CA PRO A 436 4.33 14.36 -15.46
C PRO A 436 3.46 13.12 -15.15
N LEU A 437 2.13 13.31 -15.18
CA LEU A 437 1.18 12.20 -15.32
C LEU A 437 1.23 11.69 -16.77
N TYR A 438 1.92 10.57 -17.01
CA TYR A 438 2.00 9.92 -18.32
C TYR A 438 0.76 9.09 -18.61
N ILE A 439 0.26 9.20 -19.84
CA ILE A 439 -0.87 8.42 -20.36
C ILE A 439 -0.35 7.48 -21.43
N ILE A 440 -0.44 6.18 -21.18
CA ILE A 440 0.16 5.12 -22.00
C ILE A 440 -0.94 4.30 -22.65
N ASP A 441 -0.88 4.13 -23.97
CA ASP A 441 -1.71 3.21 -24.74
C ASP A 441 -1.10 1.80 -24.72
N LEU A 442 -1.93 0.84 -24.31
CA LEU A 442 -1.65 -0.59 -24.16
C LEU A 442 -2.56 -1.47 -25.02
N SER A 443 -3.35 -0.89 -25.93
CA SER A 443 -4.20 -1.63 -26.87
C SER A 443 -3.41 -2.64 -27.72
N ASN A 444 -2.13 -2.33 -28.01
CA ASN A 444 -1.16 -3.30 -28.51
C ASN A 444 -0.16 -3.70 -27.41
N PRO A 445 -0.35 -4.86 -26.75
CA PRO A 445 0.51 -5.28 -25.64
C PRO A 445 1.98 -5.48 -26.02
N ALA A 446 2.28 -5.70 -27.30
CA ALA A 446 3.65 -5.85 -27.80
C ALA A 446 4.35 -4.52 -28.07
N LYS A 447 3.61 -3.40 -28.07
CA LYS A 447 4.15 -2.06 -28.34
C LYS A 447 3.41 -1.00 -27.51
N PRO A 448 3.65 -0.94 -26.19
CA PRO A 448 3.19 0.18 -25.37
C PRO A 448 3.70 1.53 -25.90
N VAL A 449 2.87 2.57 -25.87
CA VAL A 449 3.24 3.91 -26.37
C VAL A 449 2.74 5.01 -25.44
N ILE A 450 3.59 5.98 -25.11
CA ILE A 450 3.19 7.21 -24.41
C ILE A 450 2.41 8.09 -25.39
N THR A 451 1.17 8.41 -25.03
CA THR A 451 0.24 9.21 -25.85
C THR A 451 0.14 10.66 -25.41
N GLY A 452 0.48 10.97 -24.16
CA GLY A 452 0.56 12.32 -23.62
C GLY A 452 1.12 12.33 -22.20
N ASP A 453 1.41 13.54 -21.72
CA ASP A 453 1.85 13.84 -20.37
C ASP A 453 1.17 15.13 -19.89
N ILE A 454 0.81 15.18 -18.60
CA ILE A 454 0.25 16.37 -17.95
C ILE A 454 1.19 16.76 -16.81
N GLU A 455 1.84 17.92 -16.92
CA GLU A 455 2.78 18.41 -15.90
C GLU A 455 2.11 19.33 -14.88
N LEU A 456 2.18 18.96 -13.58
CA LEU A 456 1.65 19.77 -12.48
C LEU A 456 2.64 19.88 -11.29
N PRO A 457 2.53 20.93 -10.45
CA PRO A 457 3.23 20.98 -9.16
C PRO A 457 2.72 19.92 -8.18
N GLY A 458 3.65 19.24 -7.50
CA GLY A 458 3.38 18.07 -6.67
C GLY A 458 2.86 16.89 -7.48
N TYR A 459 2.52 15.77 -6.84
CA TYR A 459 2.17 14.54 -7.52
C TYR A 459 0.93 13.86 -6.94
N ASP A 460 0.20 13.14 -7.79
CA ASP A 460 -0.91 12.31 -7.34
C ASP A 460 -0.39 10.99 -6.81
N VAL A 461 -0.77 10.64 -5.57
CA VAL A 461 -0.53 9.30 -5.03
C VAL A 461 -1.60 8.35 -5.51
N TYR A 462 -2.86 8.82 -5.62
CA TYR A 462 -4.05 8.04 -5.96
C TYR A 462 -4.77 8.58 -7.18
N GLN A 463 -5.12 7.74 -8.15
CA GLN A 463 -6.00 8.11 -9.27
C GLN A 463 -7.23 7.21 -9.36
N HIS A 464 -8.41 7.83 -9.36
CA HIS A 464 -9.69 7.16 -9.52
C HIS A 464 -10.37 7.53 -10.84
N PRO A 465 -10.65 6.57 -11.73
CA PRO A 465 -11.52 6.79 -12.87
C PRO A 465 -12.90 7.26 -12.42
N PHE A 466 -13.38 8.34 -13.01
CA PHE A 466 -14.68 8.92 -12.71
C PHE A 466 -15.56 8.86 -13.97
N GLY A 467 -15.95 7.64 -14.34
CA GLY A 467 -16.50 7.32 -15.66
C GLY A 467 -15.41 7.08 -16.71
N ASP A 468 -15.77 7.10 -17.99
CA ASP A 468 -14.89 6.66 -19.08
C ASP A 468 -13.83 7.69 -19.52
N SER A 469 -14.02 8.96 -19.17
CA SER A 469 -13.30 10.09 -19.75
C SER A 469 -12.65 11.02 -18.73
N PHE A 470 -12.79 10.70 -17.44
CA PHE A 470 -12.31 11.54 -16.36
C PHE A 470 -11.57 10.72 -15.32
N VAL A 471 -10.62 11.38 -14.66
CA VAL A 471 -9.87 10.82 -13.54
C VAL A 471 -9.83 11.88 -12.43
N LEU A 472 -9.99 11.44 -11.19
CA LEU A 472 -9.79 12.25 -9.99
C LEU A 472 -8.55 11.75 -9.27
N GLY A 473 -7.55 12.62 -9.14
CA GLY A 473 -6.32 12.43 -8.40
C GLY A 473 -6.42 12.93 -6.96
N LEU A 474 -5.82 12.21 -6.01
CA LEU A 474 -5.50 12.67 -4.66
C LEU A 474 -3.98 12.56 -4.50
N GLY A 475 -3.34 13.56 -3.90
CA GLY A 475 -1.91 13.50 -3.63
C GLY A 475 -1.35 14.73 -2.95
N TYR A 476 -0.05 14.94 -3.15
CA TYR A 476 0.69 16.03 -2.52
C TYR A 476 0.76 17.25 -3.43
N SER A 477 0.51 18.43 -2.88
CA SER A 477 0.87 19.69 -3.54
C SER A 477 2.34 20.03 -3.25
N ALA A 478 3.03 20.61 -4.23
CA ALA A 478 4.37 21.16 -4.06
C ALA A 478 4.40 22.63 -4.47
N ASP A 479 5.34 23.38 -3.91
CA ASP A 479 5.68 24.72 -4.35
C ASP A 479 6.62 24.70 -5.59
N ASP A 480 7.03 25.88 -6.04
CA ASP A 480 7.90 26.03 -7.22
C ASP A 480 9.29 25.41 -7.04
N ASP A 481 9.74 25.20 -5.79
CA ASP A 481 11.01 24.57 -5.44
C ASP A 481 10.88 23.03 -5.29
N GLY A 482 9.67 22.49 -5.47
CA GLY A 482 9.37 21.05 -5.36
C GLY A 482 9.16 20.57 -3.93
N PHE A 483 9.04 21.48 -2.94
CA PHE A 483 8.79 21.10 -1.55
C PHE A 483 7.35 20.63 -1.36
N THR A 484 7.18 19.33 -1.17
CA THR A 484 5.88 18.68 -0.98
C THR A 484 5.40 18.85 0.45
N SER A 485 4.33 19.59 0.65
CA SER A 485 3.92 19.99 2.00
C SER A 485 2.42 20.20 2.19
N GLY A 486 1.62 19.89 1.19
CA GLY A 486 0.17 20.01 1.25
C GLY A 486 -0.53 18.86 0.56
N ILE A 487 -1.86 18.86 0.63
CA ILE A 487 -2.73 17.86 0.02
C ILE A 487 -3.51 18.52 -1.12
N LYS A 488 -3.62 17.84 -2.26
CA LYS A 488 -4.42 18.28 -3.41
C LYS A 488 -5.38 17.20 -3.88
N LEU A 489 -6.49 17.65 -4.46
CA LEU A 489 -7.34 16.86 -5.35
C LEU A 489 -7.24 17.45 -6.76
N THR A 490 -7.10 16.60 -7.78
CA THR A 490 -6.95 17.06 -9.17
C THR A 490 -7.94 16.34 -10.08
N ALA A 491 -8.74 17.08 -10.83
CA ALA A 491 -9.66 16.55 -11.82
C ALA A 491 -9.04 16.64 -13.22
N TYR A 492 -9.05 15.54 -13.96
CA TYR A 492 -8.47 15.45 -15.30
C TYR A 492 -9.50 15.00 -16.33
N ALA A 493 -9.38 15.54 -17.54
CA ALA A 493 -9.93 14.93 -18.75
C ALA A 493 -8.89 13.98 -19.36
N THR A 494 -9.29 12.76 -19.71
CA THR A 494 -8.38 11.70 -20.21
C THR A 494 -8.81 11.10 -21.56
N SER A 495 -9.72 11.80 -22.25
CA SER A 495 -10.13 11.45 -23.61
C SER A 495 -8.97 11.64 -24.58
N ALA A 496 -8.76 10.64 -25.44
CA ALA A 496 -7.65 10.63 -26.39
C ALA A 496 -7.58 11.90 -27.24
N GLY A 497 -6.46 12.62 -27.20
CA GLY A 497 -6.23 13.88 -27.93
C GLY A 497 -6.86 15.12 -27.31
N ASN A 498 -7.39 15.02 -26.08
CA ASN A 498 -7.92 16.13 -25.29
C ASN A 498 -7.56 15.99 -23.81
N GLU A 499 -6.41 15.40 -23.51
CA GLU A 499 -5.95 15.15 -22.16
C GLU A 499 -5.43 16.46 -21.53
N HIS A 500 -6.03 16.87 -20.41
CA HIS A 500 -5.63 18.08 -19.68
C HIS A 500 -6.18 18.06 -18.25
N GLU A 501 -5.56 18.88 -17.39
CA GLU A 501 -6.10 19.21 -16.07
C GLU A 501 -7.32 20.14 -16.21
N ILE A 502 -8.38 19.84 -15.47
CA ILE A 502 -9.61 20.64 -15.40
C ILE A 502 -9.57 21.55 -14.16
N GLN A 503 -9.23 20.98 -13.00
CA GLN A 503 -9.16 21.71 -11.74
C GLN A 503 -8.26 21.01 -10.73
N THR A 504 -7.38 21.78 -10.08
CA THR A 504 -6.65 21.40 -8.88
C THR A 504 -7.23 22.14 -7.67
N TYR A 505 -7.75 21.39 -6.71
CA TYR A 505 -8.26 21.89 -5.44
C TYR A 505 -7.21 21.61 -4.33
N ILE A 506 -6.73 22.65 -3.67
CA ILE A 506 -5.77 22.53 -2.57
C ILE A 506 -6.53 22.30 -1.26
N VAL A 507 -6.42 21.08 -0.74
CA VAL A 507 -7.06 20.66 0.53
C VAL A 507 -6.33 21.27 1.72
N SER A 508 -5.00 21.25 1.69
CA SER A 508 -4.16 21.83 2.73
C SER A 508 -2.80 22.25 2.18
N THR A 509 -2.14 23.16 2.89
CA THR A 509 -0.75 23.56 2.63
C THR A 509 -0.03 23.65 3.96
N TYR A 510 1.25 23.31 4.00
CA TYR A 510 2.10 23.70 5.12
C TYR A 510 2.13 25.21 5.24
N ARG A 511 1.93 25.71 6.44
CA ARG A 511 2.00 27.13 6.75
C ARG A 511 3.10 27.31 7.77
N TYR A 512 3.99 28.26 7.53
CA TYR A 512 4.95 28.75 8.51
C TYR A 512 4.87 30.26 8.53
N GLU A 513 4.65 30.81 9.71
CA GLU A 513 4.61 32.24 9.95
C GLU A 513 5.60 32.58 11.06
N SER A 514 6.40 33.61 10.86
CA SER A 514 7.34 34.10 11.87
C SER A 514 7.30 35.63 11.94
N ALA A 515 7.22 36.16 13.14
CA ALA A 515 7.36 37.56 13.49
C ALA A 515 8.38 37.71 14.63
N GLU A 516 8.71 38.95 15.01
CA GLU A 516 9.79 39.26 15.97
C GLU A 516 9.73 38.46 17.28
N ASN A 517 8.52 38.18 17.79
CA ASN A 517 8.26 37.49 19.05
C ASN A 517 7.22 36.37 18.92
N TYR A 518 7.02 35.85 17.72
CA TYR A 518 5.98 34.86 17.45
C TYR A 518 6.40 33.97 16.30
N TRP A 519 6.10 32.68 16.39
CA TRP A 519 6.10 31.82 15.23
C TRP A 519 5.00 30.79 15.34
N SER A 520 4.54 30.32 14.20
CA SER A 520 3.59 29.22 14.10
C SER A 520 3.85 28.38 12.88
N TYR A 521 3.46 27.12 12.96
CA TYR A 521 3.34 26.27 11.80
C TYR A 521 2.11 25.40 11.88
N SER A 522 1.56 25.05 10.72
CA SER A 522 0.51 24.05 10.61
C SER A 522 0.70 23.16 9.38
N TYR A 523 0.20 21.94 9.47
CA TYR A 523 0.18 21.00 8.36
C TYR A 523 -1.04 20.08 8.46
N GLY A 524 -1.54 19.66 7.31
CA GLY A 524 -2.61 18.68 7.21
C GLY A 524 -2.08 17.32 6.75
N PHE A 525 -2.70 16.24 7.22
CA PHE A 525 -2.50 14.90 6.68
C PHE A 525 -3.83 14.15 6.56
N THR A 526 -3.88 13.12 5.71
CA THR A 526 -5.00 12.19 5.61
C THR A 526 -4.47 10.78 5.42
N GLU A 527 -5.12 9.80 6.07
CA GLU A 527 -4.83 8.38 5.85
C GLU A 527 -5.05 7.98 4.38
N ALA A 528 -5.91 8.70 3.65
CA ALA A 528 -6.20 8.44 2.24
C ALA A 528 -5.00 8.58 1.30
N LEU A 529 -3.90 9.22 1.74
CA LEU A 529 -2.67 9.31 0.95
C LEU A 529 -1.92 7.98 0.86
N TRP A 530 -2.09 7.09 1.85
CA TRP A 530 -1.39 5.80 1.88
C TRP A 530 -2.28 4.58 2.09
N ASN A 531 -3.52 4.81 2.52
CA ASN A 531 -4.55 3.79 2.65
C ASN A 531 -5.82 4.25 1.98
N HIS A 532 -6.03 3.74 0.79
CA HIS A 532 -7.19 4.04 0.00
C HIS A 532 -8.55 3.69 0.59
N LYS A 533 -8.57 2.73 1.51
CA LYS A 533 -9.81 2.28 2.15
C LYS A 533 -10.38 3.39 3.03
N ALA A 534 -9.54 4.37 3.37
CA ALA A 534 -9.97 5.59 4.05
C ALA A 534 -10.88 6.48 3.18
N MET A 535 -10.85 6.32 1.86
CA MET A 535 -11.71 7.07 0.95
C MET A 535 -13.07 6.38 0.77
N LEU A 536 -14.14 7.15 0.87
CA LEU A 536 -15.44 6.78 0.33
C LEU A 536 -15.59 7.43 -1.04
N ILE A 537 -15.87 6.62 -2.06
CA ILE A 537 -16.04 7.10 -3.44
C ILE A 537 -17.32 6.52 -4.02
N SER A 538 -18.26 7.39 -4.38
CA SER A 538 -19.44 7.03 -5.16
C SER A 538 -19.49 7.86 -6.43
N VAL A 539 -19.10 7.25 -7.56
CA VAL A 539 -19.16 7.88 -8.88
C VAL A 539 -20.61 8.23 -9.26
N LYS A 540 -21.55 7.34 -8.93
CA LYS A 540 -22.99 7.52 -9.20
C LYS A 540 -23.57 8.73 -8.48
N ASP A 541 -23.18 8.93 -7.22
CA ASP A 541 -23.72 10.02 -6.37
C ASP A 541 -22.87 11.30 -6.45
N GLY A 542 -21.74 11.27 -7.17
CA GLY A 542 -20.84 12.42 -7.26
C GLY A 542 -20.10 12.69 -5.93
N VAL A 543 -19.74 11.66 -5.17
CA VAL A 543 -19.17 11.81 -3.82
C VAL A 543 -17.74 11.29 -3.77
N PHE A 544 -16.85 12.11 -3.22
CA PHE A 544 -15.51 11.71 -2.81
C PHE A 544 -15.26 12.21 -1.39
N ALA A 545 -14.97 11.33 -0.43
CA ALA A 545 -14.83 11.72 0.96
C ALA A 545 -13.71 10.97 1.67
N PHE A 546 -13.05 11.62 2.64
CA PHE A 546 -11.94 11.01 3.40
C PHE A 546 -11.74 11.72 4.75
N PRO A 547 -11.08 11.05 5.72
CA PRO A 547 -10.73 11.68 6.99
C PRO A 547 -9.58 12.67 6.80
N TYR A 548 -9.63 13.82 7.44
CA TYR A 548 -8.59 14.85 7.38
C TYR A 548 -8.20 15.27 8.79
N PHE A 549 -6.90 15.38 8.99
CA PHE A 549 -6.29 15.88 10.20
C PHE A 549 -5.50 17.15 9.92
N GLU A 550 -5.54 18.09 10.85
CA GLU A 550 -4.68 19.26 10.87
C GLU A 550 -4.04 19.44 12.25
N TYR A 551 -2.72 19.61 12.24
CA TYR A 551 -1.96 20.02 13.41
C TYR A 551 -1.51 21.46 13.25
N GLY A 552 -1.66 22.24 14.31
CA GLY A 552 -1.11 23.59 14.42
C GLY A 552 -0.32 23.74 15.71
N PHE A 553 0.82 24.42 15.62
CA PHE A 553 1.62 24.85 16.76
C PHE A 553 1.90 26.35 16.63
N SER A 554 1.79 27.08 17.73
CA SER A 554 2.21 28.47 17.79
C SER A 554 2.93 28.75 19.10
N CYS A 555 3.96 29.58 19.08
CA CYS A 555 4.58 30.06 20.29
C CYS A 555 4.94 31.55 20.23
N SER A 556 4.64 32.26 21.31
CA SER A 556 5.09 33.63 21.54
C SER A 556 6.26 33.69 22.53
N TYR A 557 7.10 34.69 22.35
CA TYR A 557 8.22 34.99 23.24
C TYR A 557 8.00 36.33 23.91
N GLU A 558 8.37 36.40 25.18
CA GLU A 558 8.53 37.66 25.88
C GLU A 558 10.01 37.94 26.12
N ARG A 559 10.35 39.21 26.07
CA ARG A 559 11.72 39.65 26.32
C ARG A 559 11.96 39.71 27.82
N ASP A 560 12.92 38.93 28.31
CA ASP A 560 13.42 38.97 29.67
C ASP A 560 14.90 39.42 29.66
N GLY A 561 15.11 40.72 29.87
CA GLY A 561 16.43 41.36 29.78
C GLY A 561 17.03 41.31 28.36
N ASP A 562 18.17 40.63 28.23
CA ASP A 562 18.89 40.35 26.97
C ASP A 562 18.51 38.99 26.37
N SER A 563 17.58 38.26 26.99
CA SER A 563 17.11 36.93 26.56
C SER A 563 15.63 36.95 26.17
N TYR A 564 15.24 36.00 25.31
CA TYR A 564 13.84 35.72 25.01
C TYR A 564 13.41 34.46 25.79
N VAL A 565 12.27 34.53 26.47
CA VAL A 565 11.67 33.40 27.18
C VAL A 565 10.33 33.09 26.51
N SER A 566 10.07 31.81 26.21
CA SER A 566 8.77 31.37 25.68
C SER A 566 7.68 31.72 26.69
N SER A 567 6.71 32.55 26.29
CA SER A 567 5.65 33.03 27.18
C SER A 567 4.37 32.22 27.06
N ASP A 568 4.02 31.79 25.85
CA ASP A 568 2.81 30.99 25.57
C ASP A 568 3.06 30.15 24.32
N CYS A 569 3.13 28.82 24.48
CA CYS A 569 3.14 27.90 23.35
C CYS A 569 1.87 27.05 23.38
N GLN A 570 1.14 27.00 22.27
CA GLN A 570 -0.14 26.31 22.14
C GLN A 570 -0.09 25.28 21.00
N GLN A 571 -0.77 24.16 21.21
CA GLN A 571 -1.00 23.13 20.20
C GLN A 571 -2.48 23.06 19.89
N SER A 572 -2.80 22.79 18.63
CA SER A 572 -4.17 22.56 18.17
C SER A 572 -4.22 21.33 17.28
N PHE A 573 -5.25 20.52 17.51
CA PHE A 573 -5.54 19.33 16.73
C PHE A 573 -6.97 19.46 16.19
N SER A 574 -7.13 19.30 14.88
CA SER A 574 -8.44 19.29 14.25
C SER A 574 -8.62 18.01 13.45
N PHE A 575 -9.70 17.28 13.74
CA PHE A 575 -10.10 16.10 12.99
C PHE A 575 -11.46 16.38 12.35
N ASN A 576 -11.53 16.23 11.04
CA ASN A 576 -12.80 16.31 10.32
C ASN A 576 -12.85 15.28 9.19
N TYR A 577 -14.06 14.85 8.85
CA TYR A 577 -14.35 14.09 7.65
C TYR A 577 -14.77 15.07 6.57
N GLN A 578 -14.08 15.05 5.43
CA GLN A 578 -14.34 15.98 4.33
C GLN A 578 -15.10 15.26 3.23
N ILE A 579 -16.24 15.82 2.83
CA ILE A 579 -17.11 15.27 1.79
C ILE A 579 -17.14 16.25 0.62
N TYR A 580 -16.59 15.83 -0.51
CA TYR A 580 -16.53 16.60 -1.75
C TYR A 580 -17.64 16.15 -2.70
N ASN A 581 -18.33 17.12 -3.29
CA ASN A 581 -19.25 16.89 -4.39
C ASN A 581 -18.49 17.07 -5.71
N ILE A 582 -18.49 16.03 -6.53
CA ILE A 582 -17.77 15.93 -7.79
C ILE A 582 -18.76 15.95 -8.95
N ASP A 583 -18.66 16.97 -9.81
CA ASP A 583 -19.59 17.18 -10.93
C ASP A 583 -18.84 17.68 -12.18
N PHE A 584 -18.42 16.75 -13.03
CA PHE A 584 -17.70 17.03 -14.28
C PHE A 584 -18.54 17.77 -15.34
N SER A 585 -19.82 18.08 -15.09
CA SER A 585 -20.60 18.98 -15.96
C SER A 585 -20.29 20.46 -15.71
N ARG A 586 -19.59 20.79 -14.63
CA ARG A 586 -19.18 22.16 -14.25
C ARG A 586 -17.76 22.47 -14.73
N GLU A 587 -17.48 23.76 -14.88
CA GLU A 587 -16.10 24.23 -15.16
C GLU A 587 -15.12 23.89 -14.03
N THR A 588 -15.60 23.90 -12.78
CA THR A 588 -14.86 23.47 -11.59
C THR A 588 -15.56 22.25 -10.97
N PRO A 589 -15.14 21.02 -11.32
CA PRO A 589 -15.82 19.80 -10.89
C PRO A 589 -15.78 19.54 -9.38
N ILE A 590 -14.76 20.01 -8.67
CA ILE A 590 -14.54 19.78 -7.25
C ILE A 590 -15.10 20.97 -6.45
N ALA A 591 -16.20 20.72 -5.72
CA ALA A 591 -16.79 21.72 -4.83
C ALA A 591 -16.08 21.81 -3.47
N GLU A 592 -16.26 22.93 -2.77
CA GLU A 592 -15.83 23.09 -1.38
C GLU A 592 -16.39 21.95 -0.48
N PRO A 593 -15.58 21.38 0.42
CA PRO A 593 -15.98 20.21 1.19
C PRO A 593 -16.96 20.59 2.31
N ILE A 594 -17.92 19.71 2.53
CA ILE A 594 -18.62 19.65 3.82
C ILE A 594 -17.69 19.01 4.84
N LYS A 595 -17.52 19.65 6.00
CA LYS A 595 -16.66 19.18 7.09
C LYS A 595 -17.51 18.68 8.25
N ILE A 596 -17.33 17.42 8.64
CA ILE A 596 -17.98 16.79 9.80
C ILE A 596 -16.95 16.53 10.88
N SER A 597 -17.22 16.91 12.12
CA SER A 597 -16.32 16.67 13.27
C SER A 597 -17.06 15.96 14.39
N HIS A 598 -16.32 15.16 15.16
CA HIS A 598 -16.81 14.52 16.38
C HIS A 598 -16.23 15.24 17.60
N PRO A 599 -16.98 15.30 18.73
CA PRO A 599 -16.50 15.95 19.93
C PRO A 599 -15.38 15.14 20.60
N ALA A 600 -14.58 15.83 21.42
CA ALA A 600 -13.59 15.20 22.27
C ALA A 600 -14.26 14.25 23.27
N VAL A 601 -13.55 13.19 23.64
CA VAL A 601 -13.88 12.34 24.78
C VAL A 601 -12.80 12.58 25.83
N GLU A 602 -13.22 13.13 26.96
CA GLU A 602 -12.30 13.68 27.97
C GLU A 602 -11.40 14.77 27.35
N GLU A 603 -10.08 14.62 27.45
CA GLU A 603 -9.09 15.56 26.91
C GLU A 603 -8.63 15.17 25.49
N TYR A 604 -9.12 14.07 24.94
CA TYR A 604 -8.64 13.50 23.68
C TYR A 604 -9.66 13.64 22.55
N VAL A 605 -9.18 14.10 21.40
CA VAL A 605 -9.94 14.04 20.15
C VAL A 605 -9.52 12.78 19.40
N TYR A 606 -10.49 11.94 19.08
CA TYR A 606 -10.25 10.71 18.33
C TYR A 606 -10.51 10.93 16.84
N PRO A 607 -9.63 10.44 15.96
CA PRO A 607 -9.81 10.59 14.52
C PRO A 607 -11.11 9.95 14.06
N ILE A 608 -11.77 10.63 13.12
CA ILE A 608 -12.77 9.97 12.28
C ILE A 608 -11.97 9.09 11.31
N ASN A 609 -12.31 7.81 11.22
CA ASN A 609 -11.52 6.85 10.49
C ASN A 609 -12.15 6.50 9.14
N ARG A 610 -13.46 6.22 9.12
CA ARG A 610 -14.15 5.72 7.93
C ARG A 610 -15.58 6.22 7.84
N SER A 611 -16.17 6.05 6.67
CA SER A 611 -17.61 6.12 6.48
C SER A 611 -18.10 5.04 5.53
N VAL A 612 -19.40 4.79 5.55
CA VAL A 612 -20.13 4.00 4.52
C VAL A 612 -21.31 4.81 4.02
N LEU A 613 -21.74 4.59 2.78
CA LEU A 613 -22.90 5.24 2.17
C LEU A 613 -24.03 4.22 2.05
N ILE A 614 -25.21 4.52 2.59
CA ILE A 614 -26.41 3.68 2.46
C ILE A 614 -27.58 4.59 2.08
N GLU A 615 -28.24 4.31 0.95
CA GLU A 615 -29.41 5.05 0.42
C GLU A 615 -29.25 6.59 0.45
N GLY A 616 -28.06 7.06 0.04
CA GLY A 616 -27.74 8.49 -0.02
C GLY A 616 -27.41 9.12 1.34
N VAL A 617 -27.18 8.33 2.39
CA VAL A 617 -26.76 8.79 3.72
C VAL A 617 -25.39 8.23 4.06
N LEU A 618 -24.43 9.11 4.35
CA LEU A 618 -23.14 8.71 4.88
C LEU A 618 -23.26 8.46 6.38
N TYR A 619 -22.72 7.34 6.85
CA TYR A 619 -22.55 7.00 8.26
C TYR A 619 -21.06 7.11 8.59
N ILE A 620 -20.69 8.07 9.41
CA ILE A 620 -19.31 8.54 9.62
C ILE A 620 -18.86 8.14 11.01
N PHE A 621 -17.78 7.36 11.12
CA PHE A 621 -17.35 6.71 12.36
C PHE A 621 -15.98 7.22 12.85
N SER A 622 -15.93 7.56 14.14
CA SER A 622 -14.70 7.54 14.94
C SER A 622 -14.77 6.43 15.98
N THR A 623 -13.71 6.22 16.75
CA THR A 623 -13.66 5.24 17.84
C THR A 623 -14.82 5.33 18.83
N TYR A 624 -15.33 6.55 19.10
CA TYR A 624 -16.32 6.80 20.15
C TYR A 624 -17.62 7.41 19.65
N HIS A 625 -17.69 7.83 18.38
CA HIS A 625 -18.84 8.53 17.87
C HIS A 625 -19.23 8.06 16.47
N VAL A 626 -20.54 8.11 16.20
CA VAL A 626 -21.08 8.04 14.84
C VAL A 626 -21.94 9.27 14.56
N SER A 627 -21.83 9.82 13.36
CA SER A 627 -22.74 10.83 12.84
C SER A 627 -23.23 10.43 11.44
N THR A 628 -24.30 11.08 10.97
CA THR A 628 -24.81 10.84 9.62
C THR A 628 -24.83 12.12 8.81
N TYR A 629 -24.75 12.01 7.48
CA TYR A 629 -24.92 13.11 6.54
C TYR A 629 -25.79 12.66 5.36
N ASP A 630 -26.97 13.26 5.20
CA ASP A 630 -27.89 12.94 4.09
C ASP A 630 -27.58 13.82 2.87
N LEU A 631 -27.24 13.18 1.75
CA LEU A 631 -26.86 13.85 0.50
C LEU A 631 -28.00 14.66 -0.13
N ALA A 632 -29.25 14.22 0.05
CA ALA A 632 -30.42 14.85 -0.53
C ALA A 632 -30.84 16.10 0.25
N THR A 633 -30.87 16.01 1.58
CA THR A 633 -31.27 17.15 2.43
C THR A 633 -30.10 18.04 2.80
N LYS A 634 -28.86 17.57 2.65
CA LYS A 634 -27.62 18.24 3.07
C LYS A 634 -27.59 18.52 4.58
N ILE A 635 -28.19 17.64 5.37
CA ILE A 635 -28.28 17.77 6.83
C ILE A 635 -27.40 16.70 7.47
N SER A 636 -26.61 17.09 8.47
CA SER A 636 -25.93 16.17 9.37
C SER A 636 -26.66 16.00 10.69
N THR A 637 -26.60 14.80 11.27
CA THR A 637 -27.03 14.58 12.65
C THR A 637 -25.95 14.95 13.65
N ALA A 638 -26.34 15.26 14.88
CA ALA A 638 -25.37 15.40 15.96
C ALA A 638 -24.61 14.06 16.18
N PRO A 639 -23.31 14.09 16.48
CA PRO A 639 -22.55 12.88 16.81
C PRO A 639 -23.16 12.16 18.02
N VAL A 640 -23.36 10.86 17.90
CA VAL A 640 -23.87 9.97 18.95
C VAL A 640 -22.71 9.20 19.55
N TYR A 641 -22.60 9.18 20.88
CA TYR A 641 -21.58 8.38 21.58
C TYR A 641 -21.93 6.89 21.50
N ILE A 642 -20.99 6.05 21.07
CA ILE A 642 -21.19 4.63 20.72
C ILE A 642 -20.30 3.67 21.50
N ALA A 643 -19.73 4.11 22.63
CA ALA A 643 -18.86 3.29 23.45
C ALA A 643 -19.50 2.72 24.72
#